data_AF-A0A8B8AY74-F1
#
_entry.id   AF-A0A8B8AY74-F1
#
_cell.length_a   1.000
_cell.length_b   1.000
_cell.length_c   1.000
_cell.angle_alpha   90.00
_cell.angle_beta   90.00
_cell.angle_gamma   90.00
#
_symmetry.space_group_name_H-M   'P 1'
#
loop_
_entity.id
_entity.type
_entity.pdbx_description
1 polymer ?
#
loop_
_entity_poly.entity_id
_entity_poly.type
_entity_poly.pdbx_seq_one_letter_code
_entity_poly.pdbx_strand_id
1 'polypeptide(L)'
;MRIFVLGRPGSGKSNLITAIFGVTDHVDRSSCDDGVTTHTWTPPDADRVADENDDDREEVEIWEWSGKRIYRGLQSFFFTGNSLYLLCLSSDDVITAEECIQTWIDIHYKVSSPDIMVVLTQSYGNNKIPSTQSRKTALVKCIKRIQKNHIGADRTTVFESLTNLERSLISATQPEVPIFVIDLYQKKGIDKLKMAIHRNIKTKEKWISQVAKEQSTVKKILRDITSSKNLLIKESDFLKNMKISKDDKETLLFLEAKNVILRLFPVTGESMICTDPRRLARLMVSVHVVDQPRVYQFDSRKFWGADLSRRPDPGVLVKTLEDVAKQGVLRESLIPLLWQNVMEKEGDVIQLIEVLIQLGVILQCNEDSPGGHEITLENFPRLQHNRKFYVTQVGLIPNKKPTLSWTPTPAADDIEITVRFSTKLELPSGFKPLLLGSCQNVCLSQEPNYIWTWSNGVLVQYQKEKVSIRIDLLADTVDMRGRTIAPDHASKQEAVGAIWTVLSHPLAAIENIKCNWKNLALERSVRMVDNSCPGPEFLRRDQDHFIPVSEIFCEKEERLIPFPDLPSGCDYFGFLKFLAAKTKVKTLDCNKSDFPRKIQKERNNGKSDWKRKNSSQRKQITWILHKNPHSSKMTSAEGVTGLDKKQKSQHASVNSITNDANKDLLLIELVNGFVQEILRKGIAKYQEDINAQRPKVKWSISAVTSFHATNVEKPDAAKMDASKEVQTTADCSGEPNAYRRSKLCQIL
;
A
#
# COMPACT_ATOMS: atom_id res chain seq x y z
N MET A 1 -4.17 -14.41 19.05
CA MET A 1 -4.13 -12.91 19.10
C MET A 1 -3.16 -12.38 18.03
N ARG A 2 -3.19 -11.09 17.65
CA ARG A 2 -2.16 -10.48 16.78
C ARG A 2 -1.34 -9.41 17.51
N ILE A 3 -0.03 -9.36 17.23
CA ILE A 3 0.87 -8.28 17.62
C ILE A 3 1.41 -7.61 16.35
N PHE A 4 1.13 -6.33 16.16
CA PHE A 4 1.69 -5.54 15.07
C PHE A 4 2.93 -4.80 15.55
N VAL A 5 4.07 -5.00 14.89
CA VAL A 5 5.31 -4.26 15.15
C VAL A 5 5.52 -3.25 14.02
N LEU A 6 5.34 -1.97 14.35
CA LEU A 6 5.18 -0.88 13.39
C LEU A 6 6.24 0.19 13.62
N GLY A 7 6.67 0.86 12.56
CA GLY A 7 7.69 1.91 12.63
C GLY A 7 8.43 2.06 11.30
N ARG A 8 9.17 3.15 11.14
CA ARG A 8 9.94 3.46 9.92
C ARG A 8 11.02 2.39 9.64
N PRO A 9 11.48 2.21 8.39
CA PRO A 9 12.68 1.41 8.13
C PRO A 9 13.84 1.89 9.01
N GLY A 10 14.56 0.95 9.63
CA GLY A 10 15.66 1.26 10.56
C GLY A 10 15.24 1.53 12.02
N SER A 11 13.96 1.46 12.38
CA SER A 11 13.50 1.67 13.77
C SER A 11 13.77 0.50 14.73
N GLY A 12 14.60 -0.48 14.34
CA GLY A 12 14.98 -1.61 15.21
C GLY A 12 13.91 -2.69 15.44
N LYS A 13 12.85 -2.74 14.62
CA LYS A 13 11.72 -3.70 14.77
C LYS A 13 12.15 -5.16 14.77
N SER A 14 12.90 -5.59 13.77
CA SER A 14 13.32 -7.00 13.64
C SER A 14 14.20 -7.40 14.82
N ASN A 15 15.14 -6.54 15.24
CA ASN A 15 15.95 -6.75 16.43
C ASN A 15 15.09 -6.84 17.71
N LEU A 16 14.05 -6.01 17.83
CA LEU A 16 13.11 -6.05 18.94
C LEU A 16 12.32 -7.37 18.95
N ILE A 17 11.86 -7.83 17.79
CA ILE A 17 11.14 -9.10 17.63
C ILE A 17 12.03 -10.26 18.07
N THR A 18 13.26 -10.34 17.56
CA THR A 18 14.22 -11.39 17.96
C THR A 18 14.47 -11.35 19.47
N ALA A 19 14.64 -10.16 20.05
CA ALA A 19 14.98 -10.03 21.46
C ALA A 19 13.82 -10.36 22.41
N ILE A 20 12.57 -10.07 22.05
CA ILE A 20 11.40 -10.34 22.89
C ILE A 20 10.92 -11.79 22.72
N PHE A 21 10.76 -12.22 21.47
CA PHE A 21 10.04 -13.44 21.12
C PHE A 21 10.97 -14.62 20.81
N GLY A 22 12.29 -14.39 20.72
CA GLY A 22 13.25 -15.45 20.41
C GLY A 22 13.13 -15.99 18.98
N VAL A 23 12.38 -15.30 18.11
CA VAL A 23 12.21 -15.69 16.72
C VAL A 23 13.49 -15.33 15.97
N THR A 24 14.30 -16.35 15.70
CA THR A 24 15.56 -16.24 14.94
C THR A 24 15.40 -16.56 13.46
N ASP A 25 14.22 -17.05 13.05
CA ASP A 25 13.85 -17.34 11.66
C ASP A 25 13.63 -16.04 10.86
N HIS A 26 14.62 -15.17 10.88
CA HIS A 26 14.95 -14.29 9.78
C HIS A 26 15.95 -15.04 8.90
N VAL A 27 15.55 -16.21 8.37
CA VAL A 27 16.41 -17.06 7.51
C VAL A 27 16.90 -16.30 6.28
N ASP A 28 16.33 -15.13 5.98
CA ASP A 28 16.94 -14.12 5.14
C ASP A 28 16.76 -12.74 5.78
N ARG A 29 17.85 -12.06 6.18
CA ARG A 29 17.80 -10.64 6.59
C ARG A 29 17.28 -9.71 5.46
N SER A 30 17.08 -10.23 4.25
CA SER A 30 16.36 -9.55 3.16
C SER A 30 14.83 -9.65 3.25
N SER A 31 14.25 -10.45 4.16
CA SER A 31 12.79 -10.68 4.18
C SER A 31 11.96 -9.48 4.66
N CYS A 32 12.51 -8.60 5.51
CA CYS A 32 11.80 -7.37 5.88
C CYS A 32 11.70 -6.35 4.73
N ASP A 33 12.47 -6.52 3.65
CA ASP A 33 12.29 -5.71 2.43
C ASP A 33 11.05 -6.12 1.63
N ASP A 34 10.53 -7.34 1.84
CA ASP A 34 9.32 -7.91 1.20
C ASP A 34 8.01 -7.35 1.74
N GLY A 35 8.07 -6.21 2.46
CA GLY A 35 6.96 -5.37 2.88
C GLY A 35 6.21 -5.85 4.13
N VAL A 36 5.88 -7.14 4.25
CA VAL A 36 5.26 -7.72 5.46
C VAL A 36 5.83 -9.11 5.77
N THR A 37 6.23 -9.34 7.01
CA THR A 37 6.64 -10.64 7.54
C THR A 37 5.73 -11.03 8.70
N THR A 38 5.36 -12.31 8.78
CA THR A 38 4.51 -12.81 9.86
C THR A 38 5.16 -14.01 10.53
N HIS A 39 5.21 -14.01 11.85
CA HIS A 39 5.71 -15.11 12.67
C HIS A 39 4.61 -15.64 13.58
N THR A 40 4.72 -16.90 13.98
CA THR A 40 3.91 -17.46 15.06
C THR A 40 4.79 -17.56 16.29
N TRP A 41 4.25 -17.16 17.44
CA TRP A 41 4.92 -17.27 18.72
C TRP A 41 3.96 -17.82 19.76
N THR A 42 4.46 -18.75 20.56
CA THR A 42 3.71 -19.37 21.64
C THR A 42 4.26 -18.84 22.96
N PRO A 43 3.49 -18.03 23.70
CA PRO A 43 3.95 -17.48 24.97
C PRO A 43 4.33 -18.60 25.95
N PRO A 44 5.43 -18.47 26.70
CA PRO A 44 5.74 -19.42 27.76
C PRO A 44 4.71 -19.26 28.88
N ASP A 45 4.06 -20.36 29.24
CA ASP A 45 3.14 -20.41 30.37
C ASP A 45 3.92 -20.62 31.66
N ALA A 46 3.87 -19.64 32.57
CA ALA A 46 4.63 -19.68 33.82
C ALA A 46 3.99 -20.59 34.88
N ASP A 47 2.71 -20.95 34.69
CA ASP A 47 1.89 -21.60 35.71
C ASP A 47 1.69 -23.11 35.44
N ARG A 48 2.25 -23.67 34.36
CA ARG A 48 2.09 -25.08 33.94
C ARG A 48 3.31 -25.95 34.24
N VAL A 49 3.06 -27.14 34.77
CA VAL A 49 4.03 -28.24 34.90
C VAL A 49 4.20 -28.92 33.53
N ALA A 50 5.42 -29.34 33.19
CA ALA A 50 5.88 -29.72 31.85
C ALA A 50 5.17 -30.91 31.15
N ASP A 51 4.12 -31.50 31.74
CA ASP A 51 3.47 -32.74 31.27
C ASP A 51 2.06 -32.55 30.66
N GLU A 52 1.55 -31.32 30.53
CA GLU A 52 0.29 -31.08 29.79
C GLU A 52 0.55 -30.93 28.28
N ASN A 53 -0.21 -31.67 27.46
CA ASN A 53 -0.11 -31.70 25.99
C ASN A 53 0.09 -30.30 25.37
N ASP A 54 1.16 -30.18 24.57
CA ASP A 54 1.59 -28.93 23.92
C ASP A 54 0.59 -28.38 22.89
N ASP A 55 -0.38 -29.20 22.45
CA ASP A 55 -1.35 -28.89 21.40
C ASP A 55 -2.42 -27.85 21.79
N ASP A 56 -2.55 -27.52 23.08
CA ASP A 56 -3.53 -26.54 23.58
C ASP A 56 -2.95 -25.13 23.82
N ARG A 57 -1.69 -24.87 23.42
CA ARG A 57 -1.10 -23.54 23.62
C ARG A 57 -1.67 -22.51 22.64
N GLU A 58 -2.09 -21.36 23.16
CA GLU A 58 -2.58 -20.26 22.31
C GLU A 58 -1.45 -19.63 21.49
N GLU A 59 -1.61 -19.67 20.17
CA GLU A 59 -0.69 -19.03 19.23
C GLU A 59 -0.94 -17.52 19.09
N VAL A 60 0.14 -16.75 19.13
CA VAL A 60 0.15 -15.32 18.86
C VAL A 60 0.84 -15.08 17.52
N GLU A 61 0.12 -14.41 16.61
CA GLU A 61 0.68 -13.99 15.34
C GLU A 61 1.42 -12.66 15.50
N ILE A 62 2.69 -12.60 15.15
CA ILE A 62 3.49 -11.38 15.11
C ILE A 62 3.56 -10.90 13.68
N TRP A 63 3.14 -9.66 13.43
CA TRP A 63 3.12 -9.02 12.12
C TRP A 63 4.13 -7.87 12.09
N GLU A 64 5.20 -8.03 11.33
CA GLU A 64 6.20 -7.00 11.07
C GLU A 64 5.95 -6.37 9.71
N TRP A 65 5.65 -5.07 9.69
CA TRP A 65 5.57 -4.29 8.46
C TRP A 65 6.86 -3.52 8.24
N SER A 66 7.41 -3.55 7.02
CA SER A 66 8.70 -2.91 6.69
C SER A 66 8.77 -1.43 7.10
N GLY A 67 7.62 -0.73 7.05
CA GLY A 67 7.48 0.69 7.34
C GLY A 67 7.66 1.61 6.12
N LYS A 68 7.92 1.04 4.94
CA LYS A 68 8.02 1.83 3.69
C LYS A 68 6.68 2.51 3.40
N ARG A 69 6.71 3.78 2.97
CA ARG A 69 5.51 4.61 2.73
C ARG A 69 4.53 3.96 1.76
N ILE A 70 5.04 3.27 0.74
CA ILE A 70 4.26 2.56 -0.29
C ILE A 70 3.33 1.46 0.27
N TYR A 71 3.53 1.00 1.51
CA TYR A 71 2.69 -0.05 2.10
C TYR A 71 1.67 0.47 3.09
N ARG A 72 1.71 1.76 3.47
CA ARG A 72 0.88 2.29 4.56
C ARG A 72 -0.61 2.21 4.26
N GLY A 73 -1.01 2.53 3.02
CA GLY A 73 -2.40 2.38 2.61
C GLY A 73 -2.91 0.95 2.76
N LEU A 74 -2.06 -0.03 2.43
CA LEU A 74 -2.41 -1.45 2.51
C LEU A 74 -2.45 -1.94 3.97
N GLN A 75 -1.48 -1.51 4.77
CA GLN A 75 -1.33 -1.89 6.18
C GLN A 75 -2.60 -1.63 6.98
N SER A 76 -3.26 -0.49 6.72
CA SER A 76 -4.47 -0.10 7.42
C SER A 76 -5.65 -1.08 7.22
N PHE A 77 -5.70 -1.85 6.12
CA PHE A 77 -6.73 -2.89 5.95
C PHE A 77 -6.65 -3.97 7.02
N PHE A 78 -5.47 -4.24 7.57
CA PHE A 78 -5.25 -5.38 8.46
C PHE A 78 -5.38 -5.04 9.94
N PHE A 79 -5.59 -3.77 10.29
CA PHE A 79 -5.79 -3.34 11.68
C PHE A 79 -7.14 -3.80 12.23
N THR A 80 -7.10 -4.33 13.44
CA THR A 80 -8.19 -5.03 14.10
C THR A 80 -8.19 -4.79 15.61
N GLY A 81 -9.34 -4.94 16.28
CA GLY A 81 -9.48 -4.66 17.71
C GLY A 81 -8.75 -5.62 18.65
N ASN A 82 -8.72 -6.92 18.33
CA ASN A 82 -8.02 -7.92 19.15
C ASN A 82 -6.52 -8.01 18.81
N SER A 83 -5.87 -6.86 18.81
CA SER A 83 -4.45 -6.75 18.48
C SER A 83 -3.72 -5.86 19.48
N LEU A 84 -2.43 -6.09 19.62
CA LEU A 84 -1.51 -5.21 20.34
C LEU A 84 -0.60 -4.52 19.30
N TYR A 85 -0.47 -3.20 19.38
CA TYR A 85 0.32 -2.40 18.47
C TYR A 85 1.58 -1.89 19.18
N LEU A 86 2.75 -2.30 18.70
CA LEU A 86 4.05 -1.81 19.15
C LEU A 86 4.53 -0.75 18.16
N LEU A 87 4.45 0.53 18.53
CA LEU A 87 4.92 1.67 17.72
C LEU A 87 6.37 2.00 18.04
N CYS A 88 7.29 1.56 17.19
CA CYS A 88 8.72 1.73 17.36
C CYS A 88 9.24 3.07 16.80
N LEU A 89 9.92 3.84 17.64
CA LEU A 89 10.54 5.12 17.29
C LEU A 89 12.02 5.15 17.71
N SER A 90 12.93 5.30 16.74
CA SER A 90 14.37 5.34 16.99
C SER A 90 14.99 6.74 17.04
N SER A 91 14.40 7.68 16.32
CA SER A 91 14.93 9.03 16.09
C SER A 91 13.99 10.11 16.63
N ASP A 92 14.52 11.31 16.91
CA ASP A 92 13.76 12.51 17.29
C ASP A 92 13.53 13.47 16.12
N ASP A 93 13.94 13.11 14.91
CA ASP A 93 13.68 13.93 13.72
C ASP A 93 12.18 14.08 13.45
N VAL A 94 11.82 15.24 12.92
CA VAL A 94 10.42 15.63 12.67
C VAL A 94 9.72 14.63 11.77
N ILE A 95 10.38 14.12 10.72
CA ILE A 95 9.77 13.20 9.77
C ILE A 95 9.39 11.90 10.47
N THR A 96 10.30 11.33 11.26
CA THR A 96 10.03 10.08 11.98
C THR A 96 8.93 10.26 13.04
N ALA A 97 8.89 11.40 13.72
CA ALA A 97 7.81 11.72 14.65
C ALA A 97 6.44 11.87 13.95
N GLU A 98 6.38 12.60 12.84
CA GLU A 98 5.17 12.74 12.01
C GLU A 98 4.65 11.39 11.54
N GLU A 99 5.55 10.52 11.05
CA GLU A 99 5.17 9.19 10.59
C GLU A 99 4.64 8.29 11.71
N CYS A 100 5.18 8.41 12.92
CA CYS A 100 4.69 7.70 14.10
C CYS A 100 3.28 8.17 14.48
N ILE A 101 3.05 9.49 14.49
CA ILE A 101 1.72 10.06 14.79
C ILE A 101 0.72 9.73 13.68
N GLN A 102 1.13 9.73 12.42
CA GLN A 102 0.26 9.28 11.34
C GLN A 102 -0.14 7.81 11.49
N THR A 103 0.81 6.94 11.86
CA THR A 103 0.49 5.51 12.11
C THR A 103 -0.48 5.36 13.29
N TRP A 104 -0.33 6.18 14.33
CA TRP A 104 -1.28 6.25 15.45
C TRP A 104 -2.69 6.61 14.96
N ILE A 105 -2.80 7.67 14.15
CA ILE A 105 -4.07 8.11 13.54
C ILE A 105 -4.69 7.00 12.68
N ASP A 106 -3.89 6.32 11.85
CA ASP A 106 -4.34 5.24 10.98
C ASP A 106 -4.93 4.05 11.77
N ILE A 107 -4.32 3.70 12.91
CA ILE A 107 -4.85 2.67 13.82
C ILE A 107 -6.20 3.12 14.38
N HIS A 108 -6.30 4.36 14.88
CA HIS A 108 -7.54 4.87 15.46
C HIS A 108 -8.65 5.11 14.44
N TYR A 109 -8.34 5.33 13.17
CA TYR A 109 -9.35 5.31 12.10
C TYR A 109 -9.97 3.92 11.87
N LYS A 110 -9.26 2.85 12.25
CA LYS A 110 -9.70 1.46 12.08
C LYS A 110 -10.30 0.86 13.36
N VAL A 111 -9.75 1.22 14.50
CA VAL A 111 -10.03 0.61 15.80
C VAL A 111 -10.32 1.70 16.82
N SER A 112 -11.51 1.65 17.44
CA SER A 112 -11.93 2.70 18.38
C SER A 112 -11.19 2.66 19.72
N SER A 113 -10.82 1.47 20.20
CA SER A 113 -10.07 1.27 21.44
C SER A 113 -8.93 0.26 21.25
N PRO A 114 -7.83 0.66 20.57
CA PRO A 114 -6.68 -0.20 20.33
C PRO A 114 -5.75 -0.27 21.54
N ASP A 115 -5.15 -1.44 21.78
CA ASP A 115 -4.02 -1.56 22.71
C ASP A 115 -2.73 -1.14 22.02
N ILE A 116 -2.20 0.03 22.39
CA ILE A 116 -0.99 0.59 21.79
C ILE A 116 0.09 0.78 22.84
N MET A 117 1.32 0.37 22.53
CA MET A 117 2.52 0.66 23.31
C MET A 117 3.52 1.42 22.43
N VAL A 118 4.03 2.55 22.92
CA VAL A 118 5.09 3.31 22.24
C VAL A 118 6.44 2.79 22.71
N VAL A 119 7.28 2.38 21.78
CA VAL A 119 8.60 1.78 22.05
C VAL A 119 9.69 2.67 21.49
N LEU A 120 10.38 3.38 22.37
CA LEU A 120 11.50 4.24 22.06
C LEU A 120 12.79 3.41 21.98
N THR A 121 13.05 2.85 20.81
CA THR A 121 14.25 2.03 20.52
C THR A 121 15.50 2.91 20.38
N GLN A 122 16.68 2.41 20.76
CA GLN A 122 17.95 3.04 20.36
C GLN A 122 18.51 2.30 19.13
N SER A 123 18.67 2.99 18.00
CA SER A 123 19.21 2.42 16.76
C SER A 123 20.74 2.59 16.66
N TYR A 124 21.39 1.68 15.94
CA TYR A 124 22.83 1.69 15.65
C TYR A 124 23.27 2.93 14.85
N GLY A 125 24.44 3.48 15.19
CA GLY A 125 25.18 4.48 14.39
C GLY A 125 25.87 5.54 15.26
N ASN A 126 27.10 5.94 14.89
CA ASN A 126 27.98 6.90 15.60
C ASN A 126 27.44 8.34 15.76
N ASN A 127 26.14 8.57 15.53
CA ASN A 127 25.51 9.87 15.74
C ASN A 127 24.86 9.91 17.13
N LYS A 128 24.99 11.07 17.78
CA LYS A 128 24.43 11.42 19.09
C LYS A 128 23.07 10.74 19.33
N ILE A 129 23.02 9.75 20.23
CA ILE A 129 21.77 9.04 20.56
C ILE A 129 20.77 10.08 21.06
N PRO A 130 19.61 10.24 20.39
CA PRO A 130 18.64 11.25 20.80
C PRO A 130 18.08 10.91 22.17
N SER A 131 18.03 11.91 23.05
CA SER A 131 17.53 11.72 24.40
C SER A 131 16.05 11.31 24.36
N THR A 132 15.61 10.54 25.36
CA THR A 132 14.19 10.18 25.52
C THR A 132 13.30 11.42 25.51
N GLN A 133 13.74 12.50 26.16
CA GLN A 133 12.98 13.74 26.23
C GLN A 133 12.87 14.45 24.88
N SER A 134 13.92 14.41 24.05
CA SER A 134 13.88 14.98 22.70
C SER A 134 12.84 14.28 21.82
N ARG A 135 12.84 12.93 21.82
CA ARG A 135 11.86 12.12 21.09
C ARG A 135 10.42 12.37 21.54
N LYS A 136 10.18 12.42 22.86
CA LYS A 136 8.87 12.78 23.42
C LYS A 136 8.43 14.17 22.97
N THR A 137 9.34 15.13 22.99
CA THR A 137 9.07 16.52 22.60
C THR A 137 8.75 16.62 21.10
N ALA A 138 9.44 15.86 20.25
CA ALA A 138 9.15 15.80 18.82
C ALA A 138 7.72 15.29 18.54
N LEU A 139 7.29 14.23 19.24
CA LEU A 139 5.92 13.72 19.15
C LEU A 139 4.88 14.75 19.63
N VAL A 140 5.11 15.39 20.79
CA VAL A 140 4.21 16.43 21.32
C VAL A 140 4.08 17.60 20.35
N LYS A 141 5.18 18.05 19.73
CA LYS A 141 5.14 19.11 18.71
C LYS A 141 4.27 18.72 17.51
N CYS A 142 4.36 17.48 17.05
CA CYS A 142 3.53 16.99 15.95
C CYS A 142 2.04 16.96 16.34
N ILE A 143 1.72 16.44 17.53
CA ILE A 143 0.34 16.37 18.04
C ILE A 143 -0.26 17.77 18.15
N LYS A 144 0.45 18.72 18.77
CA LYS A 144 -0.01 20.11 18.91
C LYS A 144 -0.25 20.80 17.58
N ARG A 145 0.57 20.51 16.55
CA ARG A 145 0.36 21.06 15.21
C ARG A 145 -0.96 20.57 14.61
N ILE A 146 -1.23 19.27 14.72
CA ILE A 146 -2.47 18.65 14.22
C ILE A 146 -3.68 19.22 14.98
N GLN A 147 -3.61 19.28 16.31
CA GLN A 147 -4.69 19.84 17.14
C GLN A 147 -4.93 21.33 16.88
N LYS A 148 -3.89 22.14 16.64
CA LYS A 148 -4.03 23.57 16.33
C LYS A 148 -4.78 23.81 15.03
N ASN A 149 -4.61 22.93 14.05
CA ASN A 149 -5.29 23.04 12.76
C ASN A 149 -6.76 22.60 12.83
N HIS A 150 -7.20 22.03 13.97
CA HIS A 150 -8.58 21.61 14.18
C HIS A 150 -9.41 22.76 14.78
N ILE A 151 -10.37 23.28 14.01
CA ILE A 151 -11.28 24.35 14.44
C ILE A 151 -12.60 23.71 14.89
N GLY A 152 -12.92 23.78 16.18
CA GLY A 152 -14.21 23.35 16.74
C GLY A 152 -14.11 22.42 17.96
N ALA A 153 -15.22 22.30 18.70
CA ALA A 153 -15.34 21.49 19.92
C ALA A 153 -15.57 19.99 19.66
N ASP A 154 -15.02 19.46 18.56
CA ASP A 154 -15.26 18.05 18.21
C ASP A 154 -14.42 17.10 19.06
N ARG A 155 -15.09 16.06 19.55
CA ARG A 155 -14.55 14.99 20.40
C ARG A 155 -14.49 13.69 19.61
N THR A 156 -13.93 13.73 18.40
CA THR A 156 -13.73 12.49 17.64
C THR A 156 -12.83 11.54 18.42
N THR A 157 -13.07 10.23 18.30
CA THR A 157 -12.24 9.20 18.96
C THR A 157 -10.75 9.36 18.65
N VAL A 158 -10.42 9.79 17.42
CA VAL A 158 -9.04 10.04 17.00
C VAL A 158 -8.46 11.25 17.73
N PHE A 159 -9.19 12.38 17.80
CA PHE A 159 -8.74 13.58 18.50
C PHE A 159 -8.54 13.34 20.00
N GLU A 160 -9.47 12.65 20.64
CA GLU A 160 -9.35 12.26 22.06
C GLU A 160 -8.12 11.37 22.28
N SER A 161 -7.86 10.39 21.40
CA SER A 161 -6.69 9.52 21.49
C SER A 161 -5.36 10.29 21.40
N LEU A 162 -5.28 11.30 20.53
CA LEU A 162 -4.09 12.16 20.41
C LEU A 162 -3.87 12.98 21.68
N THR A 163 -4.95 13.48 22.27
CA THR A 163 -4.90 14.22 23.54
C THR A 163 -4.43 13.31 24.69
N ASN A 164 -4.88 12.06 24.75
CA ASN A 164 -4.45 11.08 25.75
C ASN A 164 -2.96 10.70 25.57
N LEU A 165 -2.50 10.55 24.32
CA LEU A 165 -1.09 10.35 24.00
C LEU A 165 -0.24 11.55 24.42
N GLU A 166 -0.68 12.77 24.12
CA GLU A 166 0.00 14.00 24.53
C GLU A 166 0.15 14.07 26.06
N ARG A 167 -0.94 13.83 26.81
CA ARG A 167 -0.89 13.76 28.28
C ARG A 167 0.12 12.72 28.77
N SER A 168 0.16 11.55 28.14
CA SER A 168 1.10 10.47 28.50
C SER A 168 2.56 10.78 28.17
N LEU A 169 2.80 11.59 27.13
CA LEU A 169 4.15 12.04 26.76
C LEU A 169 4.68 13.11 27.73
N ILE A 170 3.78 13.94 28.30
CA ILE A 170 4.11 15.03 29.22
C ILE A 170 4.15 14.55 30.68
N SER A 171 3.20 13.71 31.10
CA SER A 171 3.07 13.22 32.48
C SER A 171 4.14 12.17 32.80
N ALA A 172 4.73 12.27 34.00
CA ALA A 172 5.62 11.25 34.56
C ALA A 172 4.89 10.22 35.45
N THR A 173 3.70 10.55 35.93
CA THR A 173 2.93 9.76 36.91
C THR A 173 1.70 9.15 36.24
N GLN A 174 1.74 7.83 36.04
CA GLN A 174 0.68 6.99 35.44
C GLN A 174 0.23 7.43 34.04
N PRO A 175 1.02 7.16 32.99
CA PRO A 175 0.61 7.47 31.63
C PRO A 175 -0.56 6.56 31.21
N GLU A 176 -1.59 7.16 30.60
CA GLU A 176 -2.72 6.44 29.97
C GLU A 176 -2.22 5.53 28.83
N VAL A 177 -1.14 5.97 28.14
CA VAL A 177 -0.49 5.23 27.06
C VAL A 177 0.87 4.71 27.54
N PRO A 178 1.13 3.38 27.55
CA PRO A 178 2.42 2.84 27.93
C PRO A 178 3.56 3.27 26.99
N ILE A 179 4.62 3.85 27.55
CA ILE A 179 5.83 4.25 26.82
C ILE A 179 7.03 3.51 27.41
N PHE A 180 7.72 2.73 26.57
CA PHE A 180 8.91 1.97 26.94
C PHE A 180 10.15 2.55 26.26
N VAL A 181 11.27 2.61 26.98
CA VAL A 181 12.57 2.94 26.42
C VAL A 181 13.41 1.68 26.37
N ILE A 182 13.83 1.30 25.17
CA ILE A 182 14.57 0.06 24.94
C ILE A 182 15.94 0.37 24.37
N ASP A 183 16.96 -0.09 25.08
CA ASP A 183 18.32 -0.18 24.57
C ASP A 183 18.51 -1.62 24.07
N LEU A 184 18.51 -1.79 22.75
CA LEU A 184 18.65 -3.10 22.11
C LEU A 184 20.07 -3.67 22.26
N TYR A 185 21.08 -2.82 22.49
CA TYR A 185 22.47 -3.23 22.66
C TYR A 185 22.72 -3.75 24.08
N GLN A 186 22.34 -2.95 25.07
CA GLN A 186 22.48 -3.33 26.48
C GLN A 186 21.36 -4.24 26.96
N LYS A 187 20.40 -4.58 26.09
CA LYS A 187 19.16 -5.32 26.40
C LYS A 187 18.37 -4.70 27.55
N LYS A 188 18.52 -3.40 27.81
CA LYS A 188 17.83 -2.70 28.91
C LYS A 188 16.40 -2.40 28.53
N GLY A 189 15.49 -2.64 29.48
CA GLY A 189 14.06 -2.38 29.34
C GLY A 189 13.28 -3.49 28.62
N ILE A 190 13.96 -4.47 28.03
CA ILE A 190 13.33 -5.59 27.29
C ILE A 190 12.42 -6.41 28.20
N ASP A 191 12.88 -6.78 29.39
CA ASP A 191 12.08 -7.57 30.34
C ASP A 191 10.80 -6.85 30.77
N LYS A 192 10.88 -5.52 30.97
CA LYS A 192 9.71 -4.70 31.32
C LYS A 192 8.67 -4.70 30.20
N LEU A 193 9.12 -4.56 28.95
CA LEU A 193 8.24 -4.61 27.78
C LEU A 193 7.67 -6.03 27.59
N LYS A 194 8.48 -7.08 27.74
CA LYS A 194 8.03 -8.48 27.65
C LYS A 194 6.96 -8.78 28.69
N MET A 195 7.15 -8.38 29.94
CA MET A 195 6.14 -8.52 31.00
C MET A 195 4.85 -7.76 30.67
N ALA A 196 4.94 -6.56 30.09
CA ALA A 196 3.76 -5.79 29.69
C ALA A 196 2.99 -6.47 28.54
N ILE A 197 3.69 -7.02 27.56
CA ILE A 197 3.11 -7.80 26.45
C ILE A 197 2.40 -9.04 27.01
N HIS A 198 3.07 -9.82 27.87
CA HIS A 198 2.47 -11.01 28.50
C HIS A 198 1.23 -10.65 29.32
N ARG A 199 1.26 -9.55 30.08
CA ARG A 199 0.09 -9.08 30.84
C ARG A 199 -1.07 -8.74 29.90
N ASN A 200 -0.83 -8.06 28.79
CA ASN A 200 -1.88 -7.72 27.81
C ASN A 200 -2.50 -8.99 27.20
N ILE A 201 -1.65 -9.95 26.82
CA ILE A 201 -2.08 -11.26 26.30
C ILE A 201 -2.97 -11.97 27.32
N LYS A 202 -2.51 -12.19 28.56
CA LYS A 202 -3.28 -12.87 29.63
C LYS A 202 -4.64 -12.20 29.88
N THR A 203 -4.71 -10.86 29.83
CA THR A 203 -5.98 -10.13 29.99
C THR A 203 -6.95 -10.42 28.83
N LYS A 204 -6.45 -10.45 27.58
CA LYS A 204 -7.30 -10.75 26.42
C LYS A 204 -7.72 -12.22 26.38
N GLU A 205 -6.82 -13.16 26.68
CA GLU A 205 -7.08 -14.61 26.70
C GLU A 205 -8.27 -14.98 27.59
N LYS A 206 -8.33 -14.44 28.82
CA LYS A 206 -9.46 -14.65 29.74
C LYS A 206 -10.79 -14.27 29.09
N TRP A 207 -10.82 -13.14 28.39
CA TRP A 207 -12.00 -12.68 27.67
C TRP A 207 -12.35 -13.59 26.46
N ILE A 208 -11.34 -14.12 25.75
CA ILE A 208 -11.56 -15.02 24.59
C ILE A 208 -12.14 -16.36 25.02
N SER A 209 -11.53 -16.99 26.03
CA SER A 209 -11.91 -18.30 26.52
C SER A 209 -13.35 -18.34 27.05
N GLN A 210 -13.83 -17.23 27.63
CA GLN A 210 -15.20 -17.10 28.10
C GLN A 210 -16.20 -17.14 26.93
N VAL A 211 -15.95 -16.38 25.85
CA VAL A 211 -16.86 -16.30 24.70
C VAL A 211 -16.78 -17.54 23.79
N ALA A 212 -15.59 -18.12 23.59
CA ALA A 212 -15.39 -19.27 22.71
C ALA A 212 -15.99 -20.58 23.27
N LYS A 213 -16.11 -20.71 24.60
CA LYS A 213 -16.77 -21.86 25.24
C LYS A 213 -18.29 -21.86 25.01
N GLU A 214 -18.89 -20.72 24.66
CA GLU A 214 -20.33 -20.54 24.58
C GLU A 214 -20.92 -20.82 23.18
N GLN A 215 -20.10 -20.99 22.12
CA GLN A 215 -20.61 -21.11 20.75
C GLN A 215 -20.02 -22.29 19.95
N SER A 216 -20.69 -23.45 19.98
CA SER A 216 -20.35 -24.64 19.17
C SER A 216 -20.31 -24.36 17.66
N THR A 217 -21.11 -23.40 17.19
CA THR A 217 -21.15 -22.92 15.80
C THR A 217 -19.81 -22.33 15.34
N VAL A 218 -19.13 -21.57 16.19
CA VAL A 218 -17.83 -20.93 15.87
C VAL A 218 -16.77 -22.00 15.58
N LYS A 219 -16.68 -23.05 16.40
CA LYS A 219 -15.71 -24.15 16.19
C LYS A 219 -15.92 -24.87 14.86
N LYS A 220 -17.17 -24.98 14.40
CA LYS A 220 -17.48 -25.55 13.09
C LYS A 220 -17.03 -24.61 11.97
N ILE A 221 -17.38 -23.33 12.05
CA ILE A 221 -17.00 -22.32 11.05
C ILE A 221 -15.48 -22.23 10.92
N LEU A 222 -14.73 -22.28 12.03
CA LEU A 222 -13.27 -22.26 11.99
C LEU A 222 -12.71 -23.44 11.18
N ARG A 223 -13.22 -24.66 11.38
CA ARG A 223 -12.82 -25.83 10.59
C ARG A 223 -13.19 -25.68 9.11
N ASP A 224 -14.36 -25.12 8.82
CA ASP A 224 -14.82 -24.88 7.46
C ASP A 224 -13.97 -23.81 6.75
N ILE A 225 -13.53 -22.77 7.47
CA ILE A 225 -12.58 -21.75 6.98
C ILE A 225 -11.21 -22.39 6.69
N THR A 226 -10.65 -23.16 7.63
CA THR A 226 -9.34 -23.79 7.48
C THR A 226 -9.31 -24.81 6.32
N SER A 227 -10.44 -25.47 6.06
CA SER A 227 -10.57 -26.40 4.93
C SER A 227 -10.93 -25.71 3.60
N SER A 228 -11.38 -24.46 3.63
CA SER A 228 -11.68 -23.67 2.43
C SER A 228 -10.39 -23.35 1.67
N LYS A 229 -10.41 -23.60 0.36
CA LYS A 229 -9.31 -23.20 -0.54
C LYS A 229 -9.45 -21.78 -1.08
N ASN A 230 -10.61 -21.15 -0.86
CA ASN A 230 -10.92 -19.83 -1.41
C ASN A 230 -10.43 -18.74 -0.45
N LEU A 231 -9.53 -17.89 -0.95
CA LEU A 231 -8.99 -16.75 -0.19
C LEU A 231 -10.02 -15.64 0.01
N LEU A 232 -10.81 -15.35 -1.03
CA LEU A 232 -11.81 -14.28 -1.05
C LEU A 232 -13.18 -14.82 -1.43
N ILE A 233 -14.18 -14.50 -0.62
CA ILE A 233 -15.56 -14.95 -0.77
C ILE A 233 -16.46 -13.74 -0.58
N LYS A 234 -17.49 -13.58 -1.41
CA LYS A 234 -18.52 -12.55 -1.18
C LYS A 234 -19.17 -12.77 0.17
N GLU A 235 -19.51 -11.70 0.90
CA GLU A 235 -20.11 -11.83 2.23
C GLU A 235 -21.41 -12.64 2.20
N SER A 236 -22.26 -12.44 1.18
CA SER A 236 -23.50 -13.21 1.02
C SER A 236 -23.25 -14.72 0.84
N ASP A 237 -22.28 -15.08 0.01
CA ASP A 237 -21.87 -16.47 -0.22
C ASP A 237 -21.19 -17.08 1.01
N PHE A 238 -20.39 -16.29 1.73
CA PHE A 238 -19.76 -16.72 2.98
C PHE A 238 -20.81 -17.07 4.04
N LEU A 239 -21.78 -16.18 4.28
CA LEU A 239 -22.87 -16.42 5.23
C LEU A 239 -23.67 -17.67 4.86
N LYS A 240 -23.98 -17.84 3.56
CA LYS A 240 -24.69 -19.02 3.04
C LYS A 240 -23.88 -20.31 3.24
N ASN A 241 -22.61 -20.31 2.87
CA ASN A 241 -21.73 -21.49 2.96
C ASN A 241 -21.50 -21.91 4.41
N MET A 242 -21.34 -20.94 5.31
CA MET A 242 -21.13 -21.16 6.74
C MET A 242 -22.41 -21.41 7.52
N LYS A 243 -23.59 -21.34 6.85
CA LYS A 243 -24.92 -21.45 7.47
C LYS A 243 -25.12 -20.47 8.64
N ILE A 244 -24.54 -19.27 8.51
CA ILE A 244 -24.74 -18.18 9.45
C ILE A 244 -26.05 -17.48 9.04
N SER A 245 -27.00 -17.35 9.96
CA SER A 245 -28.24 -16.62 9.67
C SER A 245 -27.91 -15.17 9.28
N LYS A 246 -28.73 -14.53 8.43
CA LYS A 246 -28.62 -13.09 8.18
C LYS A 246 -28.80 -12.26 9.46
N ASP A 247 -29.46 -12.83 10.46
CA ASP A 247 -29.70 -12.22 11.76
C ASP A 247 -28.50 -12.40 12.72
N ASP A 248 -27.59 -13.35 12.46
CA ASP A 248 -26.38 -13.64 13.26
C ASP A 248 -25.20 -12.72 12.90
N LYS A 249 -25.43 -11.42 12.79
CA LYS A 249 -24.36 -10.42 12.55
C LYS A 249 -23.26 -10.49 13.61
N GLU A 250 -23.61 -10.90 14.83
CA GLU A 250 -22.68 -11.07 15.94
C GLU A 250 -21.59 -12.10 15.66
N THR A 251 -21.91 -13.20 14.95
CA THR A 251 -20.90 -14.23 14.61
C THR A 251 -19.84 -13.65 13.66
N LEU A 252 -20.27 -12.88 12.64
CA LEU A 252 -19.34 -12.27 11.70
C LEU A 252 -18.45 -11.22 12.38
N LEU A 253 -19.05 -10.37 13.22
CA LEU A 253 -18.34 -9.39 14.03
C LEU A 253 -17.36 -10.06 14.99
N PHE A 254 -17.75 -11.19 15.58
CA PHE A 254 -16.88 -11.99 16.44
C PHE A 254 -15.67 -12.55 15.67
N LEU A 255 -15.88 -13.17 14.51
CA LEU A 255 -14.79 -13.72 13.70
C LEU A 255 -13.80 -12.64 13.24
N GLU A 256 -14.32 -11.48 12.82
CA GLU A 256 -13.51 -10.31 12.48
C GLU A 256 -12.74 -9.79 13.70
N ALA A 257 -13.43 -9.63 14.84
CA ALA A 257 -12.83 -9.21 16.10
C ALA A 257 -11.76 -10.20 16.56
N LYS A 258 -11.89 -11.50 16.30
CA LYS A 258 -10.89 -12.53 16.63
C LYS A 258 -9.79 -12.68 15.59
N ASN A 259 -9.74 -11.79 14.60
CA ASN A 259 -8.71 -11.78 13.57
C ASN A 259 -8.75 -13.02 12.66
N VAL A 260 -9.83 -13.79 12.67
CA VAL A 260 -9.95 -15.02 11.86
C VAL A 260 -10.18 -14.64 10.40
N ILE A 261 -11.05 -13.67 10.18
CA ILE A 261 -11.39 -13.15 8.85
C ILE A 261 -11.04 -11.67 8.75
N LEU A 262 -10.95 -11.18 7.52
CA LEU A 262 -10.86 -9.76 7.21
C LEU A 262 -12.01 -9.38 6.27
N ARG A 263 -12.76 -8.34 6.62
CA ARG A 263 -13.81 -7.77 5.74
C ARG A 263 -13.20 -6.64 4.92
N LEU A 264 -13.44 -6.70 3.61
CA LEU A 264 -13.01 -5.68 2.65
C LEU A 264 -14.25 -5.08 2.01
N PHE A 265 -14.27 -3.77 1.86
CA PHE A 265 -15.37 -3.03 1.24
C PHE A 265 -14.88 -2.46 -0.11
N PRO A 266 -15.02 -3.22 -1.21
CA PRO A 266 -14.73 -2.72 -2.55
C PRO A 266 -15.73 -1.62 -2.96
N VAL A 267 -15.43 -0.89 -4.04
CA VAL A 267 -16.36 0.11 -4.61
C VAL A 267 -17.71 -0.48 -5.04
N THR A 268 -17.73 -1.74 -5.47
CA THR A 268 -18.98 -2.45 -5.73
C THR A 268 -19.58 -2.83 -4.38
N GLY A 269 -20.82 -2.42 -4.11
CA GLY A 269 -21.38 -2.40 -2.75
C GLY A 269 -21.54 -3.74 -2.00
N GLU A 270 -21.09 -4.87 -2.53
CA GLU A 270 -21.01 -6.13 -1.79
C GLU A 270 -19.63 -6.30 -1.16
N SER A 271 -19.58 -6.48 0.16
CA SER A 271 -18.35 -6.74 0.90
C SER A 271 -17.77 -8.11 0.60
N MET A 272 -16.44 -8.21 0.72
CA MET A 272 -15.67 -9.43 0.53
C MET A 272 -15.10 -9.89 1.87
N ILE A 273 -15.18 -11.20 2.13
CA ILE A 273 -14.57 -11.88 3.26
C ILE A 273 -13.28 -12.53 2.80
N CYS A 274 -12.17 -12.12 3.42
CA CYS A 274 -10.89 -12.78 3.33
C CYS A 274 -10.74 -13.79 4.47
N THR A 275 -10.52 -15.05 4.10
CA THR A 275 -10.39 -16.19 5.03
C THR A 275 -8.97 -16.42 5.51
N ASP A 276 -7.97 -15.84 4.82
CA ASP A 276 -6.56 -15.88 5.22
C ASP A 276 -5.92 -14.50 5.03
N PRO A 277 -6.06 -13.61 6.04
CA PRO A 277 -5.50 -12.26 5.98
C PRO A 277 -3.98 -12.24 5.78
N ARG A 278 -3.24 -13.24 6.30
CA ARG A 278 -1.76 -13.31 6.16
C ARG A 278 -1.39 -13.51 4.70
N ARG A 279 -2.05 -14.45 4.04
CA ARG A 279 -1.85 -14.73 2.62
C ARG A 279 -2.21 -13.54 1.76
N LEU A 280 -3.34 -12.88 2.05
CA LEU A 280 -3.74 -11.66 1.34
C LEU A 280 -2.72 -10.53 1.48
N ALA A 281 -2.20 -10.28 2.68
CA ALA A 281 -1.22 -9.22 2.91
C ALA A 281 0.04 -9.41 2.05
N ARG A 282 0.56 -10.64 1.98
CA ARG A 282 1.72 -10.98 1.13
C ARG A 282 1.42 -10.75 -0.35
N LEU A 283 0.24 -11.15 -0.81
CA LEU A 283 -0.18 -10.95 -2.21
C LEU A 283 -0.31 -9.46 -2.56
N MET A 284 -0.95 -8.65 -1.71
CA MET A 284 -1.11 -7.20 -1.90
C MET A 284 0.23 -6.47 -1.92
N VAL A 285 1.18 -6.91 -1.11
CA VAL A 285 2.52 -6.30 -1.03
C VAL A 285 3.37 -6.72 -2.23
N SER A 286 3.30 -7.97 -2.67
CA SER A 286 4.16 -8.51 -3.73
C SER A 286 4.04 -7.82 -5.10
N VAL A 287 2.92 -7.14 -5.38
CA VAL A 287 2.74 -6.37 -6.62
C VAL A 287 3.50 -5.03 -6.61
N HIS A 288 4.00 -4.60 -5.45
CA HIS A 288 4.82 -3.41 -5.30
C HIS A 288 6.30 -3.80 -5.45
N VAL A 289 6.75 -3.91 -6.71
CA VAL A 289 8.17 -4.15 -7.00
C VAL A 289 8.93 -2.85 -6.71
N VAL A 290 9.83 -2.89 -5.74
CA VAL A 290 10.69 -1.76 -5.35
C VAL A 290 12.04 -1.82 -6.05
N ASP A 291 12.63 -0.64 -6.28
CA ASP A 291 13.91 -0.48 -6.99
C ASP A 291 15.14 -0.87 -6.14
N GLN A 292 15.09 -2.02 -5.47
CA GLN A 292 16.13 -2.52 -4.58
C GLN A 292 16.84 -3.77 -5.16
N PRO A 293 18.08 -4.06 -4.73
CA PRO A 293 18.75 -5.31 -5.03
C PRO A 293 17.90 -6.49 -4.56
N ARG A 294 17.26 -7.18 -5.51
CA ARG A 294 16.41 -8.35 -5.24
C ARG A 294 16.67 -9.41 -6.28
N VAL A 295 16.58 -10.65 -5.84
CA VAL A 295 16.61 -11.82 -6.71
C VAL A 295 15.17 -12.27 -6.97
N TYR A 296 14.73 -12.20 -8.23
CA TYR A 296 13.48 -12.81 -8.65
C TYR A 296 13.76 -14.18 -9.23
N GLN A 297 13.08 -15.19 -8.68
CA GLN A 297 13.13 -16.57 -9.14
C GLN A 297 11.80 -16.99 -9.70
N PHE A 298 11.72 -17.44 -10.95
CA PHE A 298 10.46 -17.89 -11.55
C PHE A 298 10.52 -19.37 -11.96
N ASP A 299 9.54 -20.17 -11.53
CA ASP A 299 9.37 -21.55 -12.00
C ASP A 299 8.86 -21.55 -13.45
N SER A 300 9.79 -21.73 -14.39
CA SER A 300 9.49 -21.70 -15.81
C SER A 300 8.41 -22.71 -16.25
N ARG A 301 8.38 -23.91 -15.64
CA ARG A 301 7.43 -24.97 -16.02
C ARG A 301 6.01 -24.64 -15.61
N LYS A 302 5.84 -23.94 -14.48
CA LYS A 302 4.52 -23.55 -13.96
C LYS A 302 3.79 -22.62 -14.92
N PHE A 303 4.51 -21.77 -15.66
CA PHE A 303 3.91 -20.70 -16.47
C PHE A 303 3.95 -20.94 -17.98
N TRP A 304 5.02 -21.54 -18.50
CA TRP A 304 5.27 -21.72 -19.93
C TRP A 304 5.38 -23.19 -20.37
N GLY A 305 5.11 -24.13 -19.46
CA GLY A 305 5.19 -25.55 -19.77
C GLY A 305 6.61 -26.08 -19.97
N ALA A 306 6.72 -27.24 -20.63
CA ALA A 306 7.99 -27.95 -20.78
C ALA A 306 8.81 -27.50 -21.99
N ASP A 307 8.18 -26.89 -22.99
CA ASP A 307 8.81 -26.45 -24.22
C ASP A 307 9.50 -25.10 -24.00
N LEU A 308 10.82 -25.10 -24.22
CA LEU A 308 11.71 -23.96 -23.94
C LEU A 308 11.47 -22.79 -24.89
N SER A 309 10.94 -23.06 -26.10
CA SER A 309 10.75 -22.06 -27.14
C SER A 309 9.64 -21.05 -26.83
N ARG A 310 8.72 -21.40 -25.91
CA ARG A 310 7.57 -20.59 -25.49
C ARG A 310 7.88 -19.63 -24.34
N ARG A 311 9.12 -19.63 -23.85
CA ARG A 311 9.55 -18.78 -22.74
C ARG A 311 9.86 -17.36 -23.23
N PRO A 312 9.54 -16.32 -22.45
CA PRO A 312 9.92 -14.96 -22.79
C PRO A 312 11.44 -14.80 -22.67
N ASP A 313 11.99 -13.90 -23.47
CA ASP A 313 13.38 -13.46 -23.30
C ASP A 313 13.58 -12.87 -21.89
N PRO A 314 14.64 -13.21 -21.16
CA PRO A 314 14.86 -12.69 -19.81
C PRO A 314 14.96 -11.17 -19.73
N GLY A 315 15.45 -10.50 -20.78
CA GLY A 315 15.46 -9.04 -20.87
C GLY A 315 14.05 -8.43 -20.84
N VAL A 316 13.06 -9.15 -21.35
CA VAL A 316 11.63 -8.78 -21.27
C VAL A 316 11.12 -8.87 -19.83
N LEU A 317 11.45 -9.95 -19.12
CA LEU A 317 11.08 -10.10 -17.71
C LEU A 317 11.72 -9.00 -16.85
N VAL A 318 13.01 -8.72 -17.08
CA VAL A 318 13.73 -7.63 -16.42
C VAL A 318 13.05 -6.29 -16.67
N LYS A 319 12.80 -5.94 -17.93
CA LYS A 319 12.17 -4.66 -18.27
C LYS A 319 10.78 -4.53 -17.67
N THR A 320 10.01 -5.61 -17.61
CA THR A 320 8.67 -5.59 -16.99
C THR A 320 8.73 -5.37 -15.48
N LEU A 321 9.74 -5.92 -14.78
CA LEU A 321 9.96 -5.63 -13.36
C LEU A 321 10.45 -4.19 -13.15
N GLU A 322 11.33 -3.70 -14.02
CA GLU A 322 11.79 -2.31 -13.99
C GLU A 322 10.65 -1.31 -14.29
N ASP A 323 9.71 -1.64 -15.18
CA ASP A 323 8.51 -0.83 -15.45
C ASP A 323 7.69 -0.62 -14.16
N VAL A 324 7.53 -1.65 -13.32
CA VAL A 324 6.87 -1.52 -12.02
C VAL A 324 7.69 -0.62 -11.08
N ALA A 325 8.99 -0.90 -10.93
CA ALA A 325 9.84 -0.19 -9.98
C ALA A 325 10.09 1.29 -10.31
N LYS A 326 10.19 1.62 -11.61
CA LYS A 326 10.57 2.96 -12.11
C LYS A 326 9.38 3.78 -12.59
N GLN A 327 8.30 3.13 -13.05
CA GLN A 327 7.13 3.82 -13.61
C GLN A 327 5.82 3.45 -12.89
N GLY A 328 5.83 2.50 -11.97
CA GLY A 328 4.62 2.02 -11.28
C GLY A 328 3.69 1.20 -12.18
N VAL A 329 4.15 0.77 -13.36
CA VAL A 329 3.34 0.07 -14.36
C VAL A 329 3.43 -1.44 -14.18
N LEU A 330 2.33 -2.05 -13.77
CA LEU A 330 2.17 -3.49 -13.56
C LEU A 330 1.40 -4.12 -14.73
N ARG A 331 2.00 -5.10 -15.40
CA ARG A 331 1.31 -5.91 -16.41
C ARG A 331 0.54 -7.04 -15.75
N GLU A 332 -0.65 -7.35 -16.25
CA GLU A 332 -1.48 -8.45 -15.72
C GLU A 332 -0.73 -9.79 -15.73
N SER A 333 0.04 -10.07 -16.79
CA SER A 333 0.86 -11.28 -16.91
C SER A 333 2.05 -11.37 -15.95
N LEU A 334 2.46 -10.27 -15.29
CA LEU A 334 3.51 -10.33 -14.26
C LEU A 334 2.95 -10.79 -12.90
N ILE A 335 1.66 -10.54 -12.64
CA ILE A 335 1.00 -10.81 -11.36
C ILE A 335 1.13 -12.29 -10.90
N PRO A 336 0.79 -13.30 -11.71
CA PRO A 336 0.91 -14.70 -11.28
C PRO A 336 2.38 -15.13 -11.06
N LEU A 337 3.34 -14.48 -11.72
CA LEU A 337 4.78 -14.70 -11.48
C LEU A 337 5.18 -14.20 -10.09
N LEU A 338 4.72 -13.00 -9.72
CA LEU A 338 4.94 -12.43 -8.37
C LEU A 338 4.23 -13.24 -7.29
N TRP A 339 3.10 -13.89 -7.63
CA TRP A 339 2.30 -14.69 -6.70
C TRP A 339 2.63 -16.18 -6.71
N GLN A 340 3.67 -16.62 -7.41
CA GLN A 340 3.91 -18.05 -7.69
C GLN A 340 4.02 -18.95 -6.44
N ASN A 341 4.51 -18.41 -5.32
CA ASN A 341 4.69 -19.16 -4.07
C ASN A 341 3.44 -19.15 -3.19
N VAL A 342 2.42 -18.41 -3.60
CA VAL A 342 1.25 -18.12 -2.79
C VAL A 342 -0.04 -18.50 -3.49
N MET A 343 -0.16 -18.35 -4.80
CA MET A 343 -1.33 -18.76 -5.59
C MET A 343 -0.94 -19.64 -6.78
N GLU A 344 -1.81 -20.60 -7.07
CA GLU A 344 -1.61 -21.60 -8.14
C GLU A 344 -2.70 -21.54 -9.21
N LYS A 345 -3.94 -21.26 -8.83
CA LYS A 345 -5.08 -21.31 -9.75
C LYS A 345 -5.31 -19.97 -10.43
N GLU A 346 -5.42 -20.00 -11.75
CA GLU A 346 -5.74 -18.82 -12.56
C GLU A 346 -7.05 -18.12 -12.15
N GLY A 347 -8.10 -18.89 -11.82
CA GLY A 347 -9.38 -18.32 -11.39
C GLY A 347 -9.27 -17.44 -10.13
N ASP A 348 -8.46 -17.88 -9.16
CA ASP A 348 -8.22 -17.15 -7.91
C ASP A 348 -7.37 -15.89 -8.16
N VAL A 349 -6.42 -15.97 -9.10
CA VAL A 349 -5.61 -14.83 -9.55
C VAL A 349 -6.50 -13.74 -10.15
N ILE A 350 -7.37 -14.10 -11.11
CA ILE A 350 -8.30 -13.16 -11.76
C ILE A 350 -9.24 -12.52 -10.73
N GLN A 351 -9.82 -13.33 -9.83
CA GLN A 351 -10.71 -12.82 -8.80
C GLN A 351 -10.00 -11.80 -7.90
N LEU A 352 -8.76 -12.06 -7.48
CA LEU A 352 -8.02 -11.13 -6.66
C LEU A 352 -7.64 -9.86 -7.42
N ILE A 353 -7.25 -9.94 -8.69
CA ILE A 353 -6.99 -8.76 -9.54
C ILE A 353 -8.20 -7.83 -9.55
N GLU A 354 -9.40 -8.38 -9.80
CA GLU A 354 -10.64 -7.58 -9.82
C GLU A 354 -10.93 -6.94 -8.45
N VAL A 355 -10.67 -7.64 -7.34
CA VAL A 355 -10.79 -7.05 -6.00
C VAL A 355 -9.76 -5.94 -5.76
N LEU A 356 -8.52 -6.08 -6.23
CA LEU A 356 -7.51 -5.02 -6.13
C LEU A 356 -7.86 -3.78 -6.94
N ILE A 357 -8.47 -3.95 -8.12
CA ILE A 357 -9.05 -2.88 -8.94
C ILE A 357 -10.15 -2.18 -8.15
N GLN A 358 -11.08 -2.94 -7.58
CA GLN A 358 -12.20 -2.37 -6.84
C GLN A 358 -11.80 -1.68 -5.52
N LEU A 359 -10.70 -2.10 -4.89
CA LEU A 359 -10.11 -1.44 -3.73
C LEU A 359 -9.24 -0.23 -4.11
N GLY A 360 -8.95 -0.04 -5.40
CA GLY A 360 -8.10 1.04 -5.89
C GLY A 360 -6.61 0.83 -5.61
N VAL A 361 -6.20 -0.40 -5.28
CA VAL A 361 -4.78 -0.77 -5.09
C VAL A 361 -4.04 -0.72 -6.42
N ILE A 362 -4.73 -1.13 -7.48
CA ILE A 362 -4.29 -0.99 -8.86
C ILE A 362 -5.37 -0.27 -9.67
N LEU A 363 -4.97 0.54 -10.64
CA LEU A 363 -5.90 1.24 -11.53
C LEU A 363 -5.55 0.97 -13.00
N GLN A 364 -6.55 0.88 -13.87
CA GLN A 364 -6.32 0.51 -15.26
C GLN A 364 -5.61 1.63 -16.03
N CYS A 365 -4.53 1.27 -16.74
CA CYS A 365 -3.80 2.19 -17.59
C CYS A 365 -4.40 2.18 -19.01
N ASN A 366 -4.73 3.37 -19.53
CA ASN A 366 -5.34 3.55 -20.86
C ASN A 366 -4.33 4.00 -21.93
N GLU A 367 -3.04 3.96 -21.63
CA GLU A 367 -2.01 4.32 -22.62
C GLU A 367 -1.76 3.15 -23.59
N ASP A 368 -2.28 3.29 -24.80
CA ASP A 368 -1.90 2.50 -25.97
C ASP A 368 -0.46 2.88 -26.36
N SER A 369 0.51 2.25 -25.71
CA SER A 369 1.87 2.20 -26.22
C SER A 369 2.00 0.97 -27.12
N PRO A 370 1.94 1.11 -28.47
CA PRO A 370 2.31 0.03 -29.37
C PRO A 370 3.81 -0.22 -29.19
N GLY A 371 4.18 -1.45 -28.82
CA GLY A 371 5.59 -1.86 -28.70
C GLY A 371 6.08 -2.29 -27.32
N GLY A 372 5.19 -2.75 -26.43
CA GLY A 372 5.60 -3.40 -25.19
C GLY A 372 6.00 -4.85 -25.41
N HIS A 373 7.08 -5.31 -24.81
CA HIS A 373 7.45 -6.73 -24.79
C HIS A 373 6.35 -7.54 -24.08
N GLU A 374 5.70 -8.45 -24.81
CA GLU A 374 4.56 -9.21 -24.30
C GLU A 374 5.03 -10.47 -23.55
N ILE A 375 4.56 -10.64 -22.32
CA ILE A 375 4.72 -11.89 -21.57
C ILE A 375 3.41 -12.66 -21.72
N THR A 376 3.43 -13.71 -22.53
CA THR A 376 2.31 -14.65 -22.65
C THR A 376 2.53 -15.80 -21.66
N LEU A 377 1.49 -16.18 -20.92
CA LEU A 377 1.53 -17.28 -19.96
C LEU A 377 0.65 -18.42 -20.46
N GLU A 378 1.25 -19.47 -21.00
CA GLU A 378 0.46 -20.55 -21.63
C GLU A 378 -0.46 -21.28 -20.67
N ASN A 379 0.00 -21.51 -19.44
CA ASN A 379 -0.79 -22.17 -18.40
C ASN A 379 -1.81 -21.22 -17.73
N PHE A 380 -1.84 -19.94 -18.13
CA PHE A 380 -2.77 -18.92 -17.66
C PHE A 380 -3.37 -18.14 -18.86
N PRO A 381 -4.12 -18.83 -19.74
CA PRO A 381 -4.58 -18.28 -21.01
C PRO A 381 -5.67 -17.19 -20.91
N ARG A 382 -6.31 -17.03 -19.75
CA ARG A 382 -7.35 -16.02 -19.50
C ARG A 382 -6.78 -14.69 -19.03
N LEU A 383 -5.51 -14.65 -18.62
CA LEU A 383 -4.83 -13.39 -18.28
C LEU A 383 -4.39 -12.68 -19.55
N GLN A 384 -4.68 -11.39 -19.65
CA GLN A 384 -4.37 -10.61 -20.84
C GLN A 384 -2.90 -10.16 -20.81
N HIS A 385 -2.19 -10.34 -21.93
CA HIS A 385 -0.78 -9.94 -22.05
C HIS A 385 -0.61 -8.42 -22.19
N ASN A 386 -1.65 -7.73 -22.66
CA ASN A 386 -1.65 -6.29 -22.96
C ASN A 386 -2.29 -5.42 -21.86
N ARG A 387 -3.03 -6.02 -20.92
CA ARG A 387 -3.67 -5.28 -19.82
C ARG A 387 -2.61 -4.79 -18.83
N LYS A 388 -2.61 -3.49 -18.58
CA LYS A 388 -1.64 -2.79 -17.72
C LYS A 388 -2.38 -2.02 -16.63
N PHE A 389 -1.72 -1.89 -15.49
CA PHE A 389 -2.21 -1.17 -14.35
C PHE A 389 -1.14 -0.22 -13.80
N TYR A 390 -1.56 0.88 -13.20
CA TYR A 390 -0.71 1.61 -12.27
C TYR A 390 -0.92 1.09 -10.85
N VAL A 391 0.18 0.87 -10.11
CA VAL A 391 0.13 0.55 -8.68
C VAL A 391 0.05 1.85 -7.89
N THR A 392 -1.11 2.11 -7.29
CA THR A 392 -1.46 3.46 -6.82
C THR A 392 -0.58 3.94 -5.67
N GLN A 393 -0.20 3.04 -4.77
CA GLN A 393 0.59 3.38 -3.58
C GLN A 393 2.07 3.69 -3.87
N VAL A 394 2.58 3.35 -5.06
CA VAL A 394 3.99 3.61 -5.43
C VAL A 394 4.20 5.10 -5.71
N GLY A 395 3.14 5.84 -6.06
CA GLY A 395 3.21 7.29 -6.27
C GLY A 395 3.90 7.72 -7.57
N LEU A 396 3.96 6.81 -8.56
CA LEU A 396 4.61 7.04 -9.85
C LEU A 396 3.62 7.31 -11.00
N ILE A 397 2.33 7.47 -10.69
CA ILE A 397 1.32 7.90 -11.68
C ILE A 397 1.75 9.26 -12.23
N PRO A 398 1.79 9.45 -13.57
CA PRO A 398 2.20 10.72 -14.17
C PRO A 398 1.41 11.91 -13.60
N ASN A 399 2.09 13.00 -13.23
CA ASN A 399 1.43 14.22 -12.73
C ASN A 399 1.18 15.24 -13.86
N LYS A 400 0.94 14.76 -15.08
CA LYS A 400 0.63 15.63 -16.22
C LYS A 400 -0.86 15.92 -16.23
N LYS A 401 -1.23 17.20 -16.07
CA LYS A 401 -2.62 17.65 -16.13
C LYS A 401 -3.24 17.33 -17.50
N PRO A 402 -4.57 17.11 -17.55
CA PRO A 402 -5.27 16.80 -18.80
C PRO A 402 -5.10 17.93 -19.83
N THR A 403 -5.09 17.54 -21.10
CA THR A 403 -5.06 18.46 -22.25
C THR A 403 -6.44 19.03 -22.58
N LEU A 404 -7.52 18.32 -22.22
CA LEU A 404 -8.89 18.81 -22.40
C LEU A 404 -9.10 20.10 -21.60
N SER A 405 -9.73 21.11 -22.21
CA SER A 405 -9.91 22.45 -21.65
C SER A 405 -10.96 22.43 -20.52
N TRP A 406 -10.57 21.98 -19.33
CA TRP A 406 -11.32 22.26 -18.10
C TRP A 406 -10.88 23.63 -17.57
N THR A 407 -11.71 24.65 -17.74
CA THR A 407 -11.47 25.97 -17.18
C THR A 407 -11.79 26.01 -15.68
N PRO A 408 -10.98 26.70 -14.84
CA PRO A 408 -11.30 26.88 -13.42
C PRO A 408 -12.67 27.54 -13.20
N THR A 409 -13.02 28.51 -14.06
CA THR A 409 -14.30 29.20 -14.06
C THR A 409 -15.21 28.62 -15.14
N PRO A 410 -16.44 28.16 -14.80
CA PRO A 410 -17.42 27.71 -15.79
C PRO A 410 -17.76 28.83 -16.79
N ALA A 411 -18.03 28.48 -18.04
CA ALA A 411 -18.53 29.43 -19.04
C ALA A 411 -19.95 29.93 -18.68
N ALA A 412 -20.45 30.93 -19.42
CA ALA A 412 -21.76 31.53 -19.14
C ALA A 412 -22.91 30.49 -19.15
N ASP A 413 -22.88 29.55 -20.09
CA ASP A 413 -23.93 28.53 -20.24
C ASP A 413 -23.61 27.22 -19.50
N ASP A 414 -22.54 27.19 -18.69
CA ASP A 414 -22.17 26.00 -17.92
C ASP A 414 -22.92 25.97 -16.59
N ILE A 415 -23.42 24.78 -16.25
CA ILE A 415 -23.80 24.42 -14.88
C ILE A 415 -22.71 23.51 -14.31
N GLU A 416 -22.20 23.85 -13.13
CA GLU A 416 -21.27 23.01 -12.38
C GLU A 416 -21.82 22.68 -10.99
N ILE A 417 -21.79 21.40 -10.64
CA ILE A 417 -22.03 20.93 -9.27
C ILE A 417 -20.73 20.38 -8.72
N THR A 418 -20.29 20.91 -7.59
CA THR A 418 -19.15 20.42 -6.82
C THR A 418 -19.64 19.78 -5.54
N VAL A 419 -19.30 18.51 -5.32
CA VAL A 419 -19.42 17.85 -4.02
C VAL A 419 -18.03 17.78 -3.41
N ARG A 420 -17.87 18.40 -2.24
CA ARG A 420 -16.62 18.40 -1.48
C ARG A 420 -16.74 17.45 -0.31
N PHE A 421 -15.75 16.58 -0.18
CA PHE A 421 -15.52 15.80 1.02
C PHE A 421 -14.37 16.42 1.80
N SER A 422 -14.61 16.68 3.07
CA SER A 422 -13.61 17.12 4.04
C SER A 422 -13.55 16.17 5.21
N THR A 423 -12.43 16.17 5.90
CA THR A 423 -12.27 15.55 7.21
C THR A 423 -11.78 16.61 8.18
N LYS A 424 -12.26 16.58 9.41
CA LYS A 424 -11.83 17.53 10.45
C LYS A 424 -10.39 17.32 10.88
N LEU A 425 -9.89 16.10 10.70
CA LEU A 425 -8.49 15.71 10.89
C LEU A 425 -7.87 15.30 9.55
N GLU A 426 -6.60 14.93 9.53
CA GLU A 426 -5.92 14.48 8.30
C GLU A 426 -6.48 13.15 7.76
N LEU A 427 -6.55 12.98 6.44
CA LEU A 427 -6.97 11.72 5.83
C LEU A 427 -6.01 10.56 6.21
N PRO A 428 -6.50 9.31 6.34
CA PRO A 428 -5.64 8.17 6.63
C PRO A 428 -4.53 8.00 5.58
N SER A 429 -3.37 7.48 6.00
CA SER A 429 -2.26 7.21 5.08
C SER A 429 -2.70 6.33 3.93
N GLY A 430 -2.31 6.70 2.71
CA GLY A 430 -2.59 5.91 1.52
C GLY A 430 -4.07 5.88 1.10
N PHE A 431 -4.98 6.57 1.80
CA PHE A 431 -6.38 6.69 1.41
C PHE A 431 -6.55 7.38 0.05
N LYS A 432 -5.83 8.48 -0.20
CA LYS A 432 -5.94 9.23 -1.47
C LYS A 432 -5.56 8.40 -2.71
N PRO A 433 -4.42 7.68 -2.76
CA PRO A 433 -4.13 6.83 -3.91
C PRO A 433 -5.15 5.70 -4.13
N LEU A 434 -5.70 5.11 -3.05
CA LEU A 434 -6.78 4.12 -3.18
C LEU A 434 -8.02 4.75 -3.79
N LEU A 435 -8.41 5.94 -3.28
CA LEU A 435 -9.53 6.69 -3.80
C LEU A 435 -9.35 7.07 -5.28
N LEU A 436 -8.14 7.49 -5.67
CA LEU A 436 -7.80 7.78 -7.07
C LEU A 436 -8.11 6.58 -7.97
N GLY A 437 -7.55 5.41 -7.62
CA GLY A 437 -7.72 4.21 -8.42
C GLY A 437 -9.17 3.76 -8.47
N SER A 438 -9.84 3.74 -7.32
CA SER A 438 -11.24 3.36 -7.25
C SER A 438 -12.19 4.28 -8.01
N CYS A 439 -12.03 5.61 -7.90
CA CYS A 439 -12.83 6.56 -8.65
C CYS A 439 -12.59 6.42 -10.16
N GLN A 440 -11.33 6.29 -10.58
CA GLN A 440 -10.97 6.07 -11.98
C GLN A 440 -11.60 4.79 -12.53
N ASN A 441 -11.48 3.67 -11.81
CA ASN A 441 -12.01 2.36 -12.23
C ASN A 441 -13.54 2.38 -12.31
N VAL A 442 -14.22 3.04 -11.37
CA VAL A 442 -15.69 3.20 -11.41
C VAL A 442 -16.12 4.06 -12.59
N CYS A 443 -15.44 5.18 -12.85
CA CYS A 443 -15.74 5.98 -14.04
C CYS A 443 -15.49 5.21 -15.34
N LEU A 444 -14.40 4.45 -15.42
CA LEU A 444 -14.08 3.63 -16.59
C LEU A 444 -15.17 2.58 -16.88
N SER A 445 -15.77 1.99 -15.83
CA SER A 445 -16.86 1.01 -15.97
C SER A 445 -18.14 1.57 -16.60
N GLN A 446 -18.27 2.88 -16.68
CA GLN A 446 -19.39 3.59 -17.31
C GLN A 446 -19.12 3.95 -18.77
N GLU A 447 -18.08 3.35 -19.38
CA GLU A 447 -17.72 3.51 -20.79
C GLU A 447 -17.58 4.98 -21.24
N PRO A 448 -16.68 5.75 -20.60
CA PRO A 448 -16.47 7.14 -20.97
C PRO A 448 -15.81 7.26 -22.34
N ASN A 449 -16.05 8.39 -23.02
CA ASN A 449 -15.47 8.66 -24.34
C ASN A 449 -14.06 9.23 -24.21
N TYR A 450 -13.78 9.85 -23.07
CA TYR A 450 -12.47 10.34 -22.71
C TYR A 450 -12.27 10.14 -21.21
N ILE A 451 -11.08 9.69 -20.84
CA ILE A 451 -10.65 9.57 -19.45
C ILE A 451 -9.16 9.88 -19.36
N TRP A 452 -8.81 10.74 -18.43
CA TRP A 452 -7.44 11.14 -18.15
C TRP A 452 -7.20 11.06 -16.65
N THR A 453 -6.06 10.51 -16.26
CA THR A 453 -5.68 10.33 -14.86
C THR A 453 -4.31 10.95 -14.62
N TRP A 454 -4.19 11.70 -13.55
CA TRP A 454 -2.90 12.20 -13.06
C TRP A 454 -2.77 11.87 -11.58
N SER A 455 -1.58 12.09 -11.00
CA SER A 455 -1.27 11.67 -9.62
C SER A 455 -2.25 12.19 -8.55
N ASN A 456 -2.99 13.26 -8.84
CA ASN A 456 -3.90 13.92 -7.90
C ASN A 456 -5.33 14.04 -8.44
N GLY A 457 -5.73 13.29 -9.47
CA GLY A 457 -7.10 13.40 -9.95
C GLY A 457 -7.42 12.67 -11.25
N VAL A 458 -8.70 12.75 -11.61
CA VAL A 458 -9.30 12.11 -12.79
C VAL A 458 -10.18 13.13 -13.51
N LEU A 459 -10.11 13.16 -14.83
CA LEU A 459 -11.01 13.90 -15.69
C LEU A 459 -11.67 12.92 -16.66
N VAL A 460 -12.99 12.97 -16.77
CA VAL A 460 -13.79 12.03 -17.56
C VAL A 460 -14.84 12.80 -18.34
N GLN A 461 -15.11 12.38 -19.58
CA GLN A 461 -16.19 12.93 -20.40
C GLN A 461 -17.11 11.82 -20.90
N TYR A 462 -18.41 12.00 -20.69
CA TYR A 462 -19.47 11.11 -21.15
C TYR A 462 -20.27 11.80 -22.25
N GLN A 463 -20.20 11.27 -23.48
CA GLN A 463 -20.84 11.87 -24.64
C GLN A 463 -22.36 11.67 -24.63
N LYS A 464 -22.84 10.52 -24.12
CA LYS A 464 -24.28 10.19 -24.07
C LYS A 464 -25.04 11.15 -23.16
N GLU A 465 -24.48 11.47 -22.00
CA GLU A 465 -25.06 12.40 -21.03
C GLU A 465 -24.58 13.85 -21.24
N LYS A 466 -23.59 14.08 -22.12
CA LYS A 466 -22.90 15.36 -22.32
C LYS A 466 -22.28 15.95 -21.05
N VAL A 467 -21.97 15.11 -20.06
CA VAL A 467 -21.41 15.52 -18.77
C VAL A 467 -19.90 15.28 -18.73
N SER A 468 -19.15 16.24 -18.21
CA SER A 468 -17.75 16.06 -17.82
C SER A 468 -17.62 15.98 -16.30
N ILE A 469 -16.88 14.99 -15.80
CA ILE A 469 -16.55 14.86 -14.38
C ILE A 469 -15.07 15.16 -14.16
N ARG A 470 -14.78 15.95 -13.15
CA ARG A 470 -13.43 16.17 -12.63
C ARG A 470 -13.36 15.85 -11.15
N ILE A 471 -12.41 15.00 -10.78
CA ILE A 471 -12.12 14.63 -9.40
C ILE A 471 -10.73 15.15 -9.06
N ASP A 472 -10.64 16.05 -8.08
CA ASP A 472 -9.37 16.59 -7.59
C ASP A 472 -9.12 16.12 -6.15
N LEU A 473 -7.98 15.48 -5.91
CA LEU A 473 -7.51 15.04 -4.60
C LEU A 473 -6.58 16.12 -4.03
N LEU A 474 -7.15 17.02 -3.23
CA LEU A 474 -6.44 18.15 -2.62
C LEU A 474 -5.75 17.75 -1.31
N ALA A 475 -5.10 18.68 -0.62
CA ALA A 475 -4.32 18.40 0.59
C ALA A 475 -5.20 17.89 1.76
N ASP A 476 -6.36 18.49 1.95
CA ASP A 476 -7.30 18.29 3.05
C ASP A 476 -8.70 17.86 2.59
N THR A 477 -8.97 17.98 1.29
CA THR A 477 -10.29 17.84 0.69
C THR A 477 -10.25 16.97 -0.57
N VAL A 478 -11.41 16.43 -0.92
CA VAL A 478 -11.66 15.76 -2.21
C VAL A 478 -12.82 16.48 -2.88
N ASP A 479 -12.58 17.07 -4.03
CA ASP A 479 -13.60 17.75 -4.82
C ASP A 479 -14.02 16.85 -5.98
N MET A 480 -15.30 16.53 -6.07
CA MET A 480 -15.90 15.86 -7.24
C MET A 480 -16.83 16.84 -7.94
N ARG A 481 -16.48 17.22 -9.16
CA ARG A 481 -17.16 18.24 -9.95
C ARG A 481 -17.78 17.60 -11.17
N GLY A 482 -19.04 17.91 -11.44
CA GLY A 482 -19.70 17.57 -12.69
C GLY A 482 -20.11 18.85 -13.39
N ARG A 483 -19.86 18.93 -14.69
CA ARG A 483 -20.16 20.09 -15.53
C ARG A 483 -20.85 19.68 -16.81
N THR A 484 -21.85 20.45 -17.22
CA THR A 484 -22.53 20.33 -18.50
C THR A 484 -23.00 21.71 -18.98
N ILE A 485 -23.36 21.80 -20.26
CA ILE A 485 -23.88 23.01 -20.89
C ILE A 485 -25.41 22.99 -20.81
N ALA A 486 -26.01 24.07 -20.33
CA ALA A 486 -27.46 24.28 -20.25
C ALA A 486 -27.82 25.67 -20.81
N PRO A 487 -28.08 25.77 -22.12
CA PRO A 487 -28.23 27.07 -22.80
C PRO A 487 -29.55 27.78 -22.50
N ASP A 488 -30.54 27.12 -21.90
CA ASP A 488 -31.85 27.71 -21.57
C ASP A 488 -32.37 27.26 -20.19
N HIS A 489 -33.38 27.98 -19.67
CA HIS A 489 -33.95 27.69 -18.35
C HIS A 489 -34.64 26.30 -18.27
N ALA A 490 -35.21 25.81 -19.36
CA ALA A 490 -35.91 24.52 -19.41
C ALA A 490 -34.92 23.34 -19.29
N SER A 491 -33.72 23.46 -19.86
CA SER A 491 -32.68 22.42 -19.81
C SER A 491 -31.90 22.37 -18.49
N LYS A 492 -32.00 23.40 -17.62
CA LYS A 492 -31.21 23.44 -16.36
C LYS A 492 -31.51 22.28 -15.41
N GLN A 493 -32.78 21.95 -15.21
CA GLN A 493 -33.18 20.86 -14.32
C GLN A 493 -32.73 19.50 -14.86
N GLU A 494 -32.81 19.31 -16.18
CA GLU A 494 -32.29 18.12 -16.86
C GLU A 494 -30.76 18.03 -16.73
N ALA A 495 -30.05 19.14 -16.91
CA ALA A 495 -28.60 19.26 -16.75
C ALA A 495 -28.14 18.90 -15.32
N VAL A 496 -28.79 19.45 -14.30
CA VAL A 496 -28.53 19.13 -12.89
C VAL A 496 -28.77 17.65 -12.63
N GLY A 497 -29.88 17.09 -13.16
CA GLY A 497 -30.20 15.67 -13.04
C GLY A 497 -29.17 14.74 -13.71
N ALA A 498 -28.69 15.13 -14.90
CA ALA A 498 -27.63 14.42 -15.62
C ALA A 498 -26.31 14.46 -14.83
N ILE A 499 -25.91 15.62 -14.33
CA ILE A 499 -24.71 15.77 -13.50
C ILE A 499 -24.78 14.84 -12.27
N TRP A 500 -25.88 14.87 -11.51
CA TRP A 500 -26.04 14.00 -10.34
C TRP A 500 -26.00 12.52 -10.69
N THR A 501 -26.67 12.13 -11.76
CA THR A 501 -26.69 10.74 -12.22
C THR A 501 -25.28 10.23 -12.49
N VAL A 502 -24.47 11.02 -13.20
CA VAL A 502 -23.10 10.65 -13.56
C VAL A 502 -22.18 10.71 -12.33
N LEU A 503 -22.27 11.77 -11.50
CA LEU A 503 -21.51 11.90 -10.25
C LEU A 503 -21.84 10.83 -9.22
N SER A 504 -23.05 10.25 -9.23
CA SER A 504 -23.47 9.26 -8.22
C SER A 504 -22.53 8.06 -8.12
N HIS A 505 -21.88 7.67 -9.23
CA HIS A 505 -20.96 6.53 -9.27
C HIS A 505 -19.68 6.78 -8.45
N PRO A 506 -18.85 7.82 -8.75
CA PRO A 506 -17.68 8.12 -7.91
C PRO A 506 -18.06 8.56 -6.49
N LEU A 507 -19.23 9.18 -6.28
CA LEU A 507 -19.74 9.48 -4.94
C LEU A 507 -20.02 8.20 -4.15
N ALA A 508 -20.67 7.19 -4.74
CA ALA A 508 -20.86 5.90 -4.09
C ALA A 508 -19.52 5.18 -3.83
N ALA A 509 -18.53 5.36 -4.71
CA ALA A 509 -17.20 4.76 -4.57
C ALA A 509 -16.49 5.22 -3.29
N ILE A 510 -16.43 6.54 -3.03
CA ILE A 510 -15.82 7.06 -1.80
C ILE A 510 -16.58 6.60 -0.54
N GLU A 511 -17.92 6.55 -0.61
CA GLU A 511 -18.76 6.09 0.50
C GLU A 511 -18.57 4.61 0.83
N ASN A 512 -18.31 3.76 -0.17
CA ASN A 512 -18.06 2.34 0.06
C ASN A 512 -16.63 2.10 0.54
N ILE A 513 -15.63 2.76 -0.04
CA ILE A 513 -14.22 2.59 0.36
C ILE A 513 -13.98 3.07 1.78
N LYS A 514 -14.58 4.19 2.18
CA LYS A 514 -14.42 4.71 3.55
C LYS A 514 -14.87 3.69 4.60
N CYS A 515 -15.78 2.75 4.28
CA CYS A 515 -16.23 1.70 5.22
C CYS A 515 -15.09 0.79 5.68
N ASN A 516 -13.97 0.76 4.96
CA ASN A 516 -12.78 0.09 5.45
C ASN A 516 -12.22 0.80 6.72
N TRP A 517 -12.40 2.11 6.91
CA TRP A 517 -11.99 2.87 8.10
C TRP A 517 -13.20 3.25 8.96
N LYS A 518 -13.49 2.43 9.98
CA LYS A 518 -14.71 2.53 10.80
C LYS A 518 -14.93 3.90 11.45
N ASN A 519 -13.85 4.59 11.85
CA ASN A 519 -13.91 5.87 12.54
C ASN A 519 -13.60 7.07 11.61
N LEU A 520 -13.50 6.85 10.29
CA LEU A 520 -13.32 7.95 9.34
C LEU A 520 -14.67 8.61 9.04
N ALA A 521 -14.88 9.78 9.63
CA ALA A 521 -16.01 10.64 9.32
C ALA A 521 -15.61 11.64 8.23
N LEU A 522 -16.31 11.57 7.08
CA LEU A 522 -16.21 12.56 6.03
C LEU A 522 -17.42 13.49 6.10
N GLU A 523 -17.16 14.78 6.21
CA GLU A 523 -18.15 15.83 6.01
C GLU A 523 -18.37 16.03 4.52
N ARG A 524 -19.59 16.44 4.16
CA ARG A 524 -20.01 16.64 2.78
C ARG A 524 -20.64 17.99 2.64
N SER A 525 -20.18 18.74 1.64
CA SER A 525 -20.83 19.97 1.25
C SER A 525 -20.95 20.06 -0.26
N VAL A 526 -21.95 20.78 -0.73
CA VAL A 526 -22.24 20.94 -2.15
C VAL A 526 -22.18 22.42 -2.48
N ARG A 527 -21.66 22.70 -3.66
CA ARG A 527 -21.71 24.02 -4.29
C ARG A 527 -22.24 23.84 -5.71
N MET A 528 -23.16 24.71 -6.11
CA MET A 528 -23.61 24.81 -7.50
C MET A 528 -23.24 26.19 -8.04
N VAL A 529 -22.67 26.21 -9.24
CA VAL A 529 -22.37 27.44 -9.98
C VAL A 529 -23.22 27.42 -11.26
N ASP A 530 -24.02 28.47 -11.44
CA ASP A 530 -24.82 28.72 -12.63
C ASP A 530 -24.54 30.16 -13.09
N ASN A 531 -23.83 30.31 -14.21
CA ASN A 531 -23.43 31.61 -14.75
C ASN A 531 -24.41 32.16 -15.81
N SER A 532 -25.54 31.48 -16.04
CA SER A 532 -26.38 31.72 -17.23
C SER A 532 -27.46 32.80 -17.07
N CYS A 533 -27.56 33.52 -15.94
CA CYS A 533 -28.44 34.70 -15.81
C CYS A 533 -28.13 35.61 -14.59
N PRO A 534 -28.39 36.94 -14.66
CA PRO A 534 -28.42 37.82 -13.49
C PRO A 534 -29.75 37.64 -12.73
N GLY A 535 -29.85 36.61 -11.90
CA GLY A 535 -30.97 36.32 -10.99
C GLY A 535 -30.71 36.78 -9.54
N PRO A 536 -31.73 36.71 -8.64
CA PRO A 536 -31.78 37.46 -7.38
C PRO A 536 -30.60 37.19 -6.43
N GLU A 537 -30.28 38.21 -5.61
CA GLU A 537 -29.06 38.40 -4.78
C GLU A 537 -28.57 37.21 -3.94
N PHE A 538 -29.39 36.19 -3.72
CA PHE A 538 -28.98 34.99 -2.97
C PHE A 538 -28.03 34.07 -3.74
N LEU A 539 -28.05 34.09 -5.08
CA LEU A 539 -27.07 33.40 -5.95
C LEU A 539 -25.75 34.20 -6.09
N ARG A 540 -25.72 35.45 -5.62
CA ARG A 540 -24.49 36.24 -5.43
C ARG A 540 -23.84 36.03 -4.08
N ARG A 541 -24.43 35.23 -3.16
CA ARG A 541 -23.67 34.77 -1.99
C ARG A 541 -22.43 34.07 -2.53
N ASP A 542 -21.26 34.54 -2.07
CA ASP A 542 -19.92 34.25 -2.60
C ASP A 542 -19.86 32.96 -3.43
N GLN A 543 -19.26 33.03 -4.63
CA GLN A 543 -18.97 31.86 -5.48
C GLN A 543 -18.15 30.76 -4.77
N ASP A 544 -17.76 31.01 -3.51
CA ASP A 544 -17.05 30.13 -2.59
C ASP A 544 -17.95 29.47 -1.51
N HIS A 545 -19.26 29.72 -1.50
CA HIS A 545 -20.15 29.19 -0.47
C HIS A 545 -20.51 27.72 -0.73
N PHE A 546 -20.21 26.87 0.25
CA PHE A 546 -20.52 25.44 0.26
C PHE A 546 -21.64 25.18 1.28
N ILE A 547 -22.72 24.53 0.83
CA ILE A 547 -23.87 24.19 1.67
C ILE A 547 -23.67 22.76 2.20
N PRO A 548 -23.74 22.51 3.52
CA PRO A 548 -23.69 21.16 4.08
C PRO A 548 -24.80 20.27 3.49
N VAL A 549 -24.45 19.03 3.14
CA VAL A 549 -25.42 18.07 2.57
C VAL A 549 -26.62 17.86 3.50
N SER A 550 -26.42 17.89 4.81
CA SER A 550 -27.51 17.77 5.79
C SER A 550 -28.59 18.85 5.63
N GLU A 551 -28.23 20.06 5.23
CA GLU A 551 -29.18 21.17 5.04
C GLU A 551 -29.97 20.99 3.74
N ILE A 552 -29.31 20.57 2.66
CA ILE A 552 -29.92 20.36 1.34
C ILE A 552 -31.07 19.34 1.39
N PHE A 553 -30.87 18.22 2.09
CA PHE A 553 -31.87 17.16 2.19
C PHE A 553 -32.94 17.43 3.27
N CYS A 554 -32.65 18.27 4.27
CA CYS A 554 -33.64 18.72 5.25
C CYS A 554 -34.61 19.74 4.65
N GLU A 555 -34.11 20.71 3.90
CA GLU A 555 -34.91 21.79 3.32
C GLU A 555 -35.50 21.42 1.94
N LYS A 556 -35.11 20.25 1.39
CA LYS A 556 -35.42 19.82 0.02
C LYS A 556 -35.22 20.96 -0.97
N GLU A 557 -33.98 21.43 -1.09
CA GLU A 557 -33.68 22.52 -2.01
C GLU A 557 -33.92 22.06 -3.46
N GLU A 558 -35.13 22.32 -3.98
CA GLU A 558 -35.66 21.78 -5.25
C GLU A 558 -34.78 22.14 -6.46
N ARG A 559 -33.94 23.17 -6.33
CA ARG A 559 -32.95 23.58 -7.33
C ARG A 559 -31.75 22.64 -7.42
N LEU A 560 -31.37 22.00 -6.31
CA LEU A 560 -30.22 21.09 -6.23
C LEU A 560 -30.63 19.63 -6.40
N ILE A 561 -31.90 19.26 -6.15
CA ILE A 561 -32.39 17.89 -6.26
C ILE A 561 -33.59 17.86 -7.23
N PRO A 562 -33.34 17.73 -8.55
CA PRO A 562 -34.35 17.85 -9.60
C PRO A 562 -35.13 16.54 -9.81
N PHE A 563 -35.52 15.85 -8.73
CA PHE A 563 -36.11 14.52 -8.78
C PHE A 563 -37.46 14.49 -8.06
N PRO A 564 -38.57 14.75 -8.77
CA PRO A 564 -39.90 14.83 -8.17
C PRO A 564 -40.40 13.47 -7.66
N ASP A 565 -39.86 12.38 -8.17
CA ASP A 565 -40.13 11.00 -7.75
C ASP A 565 -39.24 10.54 -6.58
N LEU A 566 -38.39 11.42 -6.02
CA LEU A 566 -37.60 11.10 -4.84
C LEU A 566 -38.51 10.94 -3.60
N PRO A 567 -38.39 9.83 -2.85
CA PRO A 567 -39.21 9.62 -1.65
C PRO A 567 -39.11 10.77 -0.64
N SER A 568 -40.21 11.06 0.07
CA SER A 568 -40.19 12.02 1.18
C SER A 568 -39.25 11.54 2.30
N GLY A 569 -38.46 12.46 2.88
CA GLY A 569 -37.48 12.13 3.91
C GLY A 569 -36.25 11.37 3.41
N CYS A 570 -35.99 11.34 2.10
CA CYS A 570 -34.79 10.73 1.55
C CYS A 570 -33.53 11.48 2.00
N ASP A 571 -32.62 10.78 2.68
CA ASP A 571 -31.31 11.31 3.02
C ASP A 571 -30.32 11.17 1.84
N TYR A 572 -29.09 11.65 2.03
CA TYR A 572 -28.02 11.57 1.03
C TYR A 572 -27.75 10.15 0.52
N PHE A 573 -27.75 9.15 1.41
CA PHE A 573 -27.49 7.77 1.02
C PHE A 573 -28.67 7.14 0.27
N GLY A 574 -29.90 7.46 0.68
CA GLY A 574 -31.10 7.14 -0.06
C GLY A 574 -31.08 7.74 -1.46
N PHE A 575 -30.58 8.97 -1.60
CA PHE A 575 -30.48 9.66 -2.87
C PHE A 575 -29.47 8.98 -3.82
N LEU A 576 -28.28 8.64 -3.33
CA LEU A 576 -27.31 7.88 -4.13
C LEU A 576 -27.87 6.51 -4.56
N LYS A 577 -28.60 5.81 -3.67
CA LYS A 577 -29.25 4.53 -4.01
C LYS A 577 -30.34 4.71 -5.07
N PHE A 578 -31.12 5.78 -4.97
CA PHE A 578 -32.13 6.13 -5.95
C PHE A 578 -31.52 6.39 -7.34
N LEU A 579 -30.43 7.16 -7.41
CA LEU A 579 -29.73 7.41 -8.67
C LEU A 579 -29.14 6.11 -9.27
N ALA A 580 -28.54 5.26 -8.43
CA ALA A 580 -28.01 3.97 -8.87
C ALA A 580 -29.10 3.00 -9.36
N ALA A 581 -30.33 3.09 -8.86
CA ALA A 581 -31.46 2.31 -9.36
C ALA A 581 -31.92 2.82 -10.74
N LYS A 582 -31.97 4.14 -10.95
CA LYS A 582 -32.32 4.75 -12.24
C LYS A 582 -31.34 4.39 -13.36
N THR A 583 -30.05 4.26 -13.06
CA THR A 583 -29.05 3.82 -14.05
C THR A 583 -29.14 2.33 -14.38
N LYS A 584 -29.55 1.49 -13.41
CA LYS A 584 -29.81 0.05 -13.62
C LYS A 584 -31.02 -0.24 -14.51
N VAL A 585 -32.08 0.57 -14.43
CA VAL A 585 -33.29 0.41 -15.26
C VAL A 585 -32.98 0.68 -16.75
N LYS A 586 -32.02 1.56 -17.06
CA LYS A 586 -31.57 1.83 -18.44
C LYS A 586 -30.57 0.81 -19.00
N THR A 587 -29.94 -0.02 -18.16
CA THR A 587 -28.96 -1.06 -18.58
C THR A 587 -29.60 -2.43 -18.83
N LEU A 588 -30.87 -2.62 -18.45
CA LEU A 588 -31.62 -3.84 -18.75
C LEU A 588 -31.95 -4.03 -20.25
N ASP A 589 -31.82 -2.98 -21.07
CA ASP A 589 -31.97 -3.07 -22.53
C ASP A 589 -30.65 -3.28 -23.30
N CYS A 590 -29.48 -3.25 -22.63
CA CYS A 590 -28.17 -3.37 -23.29
C CYS A 590 -27.43 -4.69 -23.02
N ASN A 591 -27.95 -5.58 -22.18
CA ASN A 591 -27.35 -6.91 -21.92
C ASN A 591 -27.68 -7.98 -22.98
N LYS A 592 -28.14 -7.57 -24.17
CA LYS A 592 -28.14 -8.41 -25.38
C LYS A 592 -26.97 -8.03 -26.28
N SER A 593 -25.75 -8.14 -25.77
CA SER A 593 -24.57 -8.34 -26.62
C SER A 593 -24.16 -9.81 -26.51
N ASP A 594 -24.69 -10.60 -27.43
CA ASP A 594 -24.24 -11.95 -27.71
C ASP A 594 -22.77 -11.91 -28.17
N PHE A 595 -21.82 -12.09 -27.24
CA PHE A 595 -20.55 -12.69 -27.62
C PHE A 595 -20.81 -14.17 -27.93
N PRO A 596 -20.48 -14.69 -29.13
CA PRO A 596 -20.92 -16.01 -29.55
C PRO A 596 -20.26 -17.10 -28.70
N ARG A 597 -21.04 -17.61 -27.74
CA ARG A 597 -20.78 -18.88 -27.03
C ARG A 597 -20.89 -20.04 -28.03
N LYS A 598 -19.82 -20.37 -28.73
CA LYS A 598 -19.63 -21.74 -29.23
C LYS A 598 -19.02 -22.59 -28.11
N ILE A 599 -19.87 -23.01 -27.19
CA ILE A 599 -19.57 -24.13 -26.30
C ILE A 599 -19.71 -25.40 -27.13
N GLN A 600 -18.60 -25.93 -27.66
CA GLN A 600 -18.53 -27.36 -27.92
C GLN A 600 -18.40 -28.05 -26.57
N LYS A 601 -19.48 -28.71 -26.14
CA LYS A 601 -19.44 -29.69 -25.06
C LYS A 601 -18.63 -30.89 -25.55
N GLU A 602 -17.31 -30.86 -25.43
CA GLU A 602 -16.54 -32.10 -25.40
C GLU A 602 -16.65 -32.70 -24.00
N ARG A 603 -17.52 -33.70 -23.87
CA ARG A 603 -17.44 -34.68 -22.80
C ARG A 603 -16.16 -35.48 -22.98
N ASN A 604 -15.05 -35.03 -22.39
CA ASN A 604 -13.90 -35.90 -22.18
C ASN A 604 -14.15 -36.77 -20.94
N ASN A 605 -14.84 -37.88 -21.17
CA ASN A 605 -14.68 -39.10 -20.38
C ASN A 605 -13.29 -39.67 -20.66
N GLY A 606 -12.27 -39.10 -20.02
CA GLY A 606 -10.91 -39.62 -20.02
C GLY A 606 -10.49 -39.90 -18.59
N LYS A 607 -10.68 -41.14 -18.14
CA LYS A 607 -9.96 -41.67 -16.97
C LYS A 607 -8.47 -41.50 -17.23
N SER A 608 -7.79 -40.60 -16.52
CA SER A 608 -6.33 -40.65 -16.41
C SER A 608 -5.98 -41.35 -15.11
N ASP A 609 -5.65 -42.63 -15.24
CA ASP A 609 -4.99 -43.43 -14.20
C ASP A 609 -3.67 -42.75 -13.81
N TRP A 610 -3.66 -42.00 -12.72
CA TRP A 610 -2.44 -41.61 -12.03
C TRP A 610 -1.89 -42.82 -11.26
N LYS A 611 -1.34 -43.79 -12.00
CA LYS A 611 -0.43 -44.76 -11.40
C LYS A 611 0.87 -44.05 -11.06
N ARG A 612 1.19 -44.02 -9.76
CA ARG A 612 2.52 -43.75 -9.20
C ARG A 612 3.58 -44.46 -10.04
N LYS A 613 4.45 -43.69 -10.70
CA LYS A 613 5.79 -44.12 -11.08
C LYS A 613 6.80 -43.25 -10.35
N ASN A 614 7.62 -43.92 -9.55
CA ASN A 614 8.72 -43.34 -8.78
C ASN A 614 9.75 -42.63 -9.66
N SER A 615 10.28 -41.55 -9.09
CA SER A 615 11.65 -41.04 -9.18
C SER A 615 12.34 -41.02 -10.55
N SER A 616 12.34 -39.83 -11.16
CA SER A 616 13.54 -39.31 -11.82
C SER A 616 13.69 -37.85 -11.42
N GLN A 617 14.74 -37.52 -10.65
CA GLN A 617 15.16 -36.14 -10.39
C GLN A 617 15.39 -35.46 -11.74
N ARG A 618 14.49 -34.55 -12.12
CA ARG A 618 14.50 -33.88 -13.43
C ARG A 618 14.81 -32.41 -13.25
N LYS A 619 15.94 -31.99 -13.83
CA LYS A 619 16.47 -30.62 -13.93
C LYS A 619 15.35 -29.56 -13.96
N GLN A 620 15.35 -28.66 -12.98
CA GLN A 620 14.45 -27.51 -12.87
C GLN A 620 15.22 -26.28 -13.37
N ILE A 621 14.61 -25.49 -14.27
CA ILE A 621 15.23 -24.26 -14.78
C ILE A 621 14.56 -23.09 -14.07
N THR A 622 15.33 -22.39 -13.25
CA THR A 622 14.91 -21.22 -12.48
C THR A 622 15.56 -19.99 -13.11
N TRP A 623 14.75 -19.02 -13.50
CA TRP A 623 15.25 -17.71 -13.91
C TRP A 623 15.72 -16.94 -12.69
N ILE A 624 16.95 -16.45 -12.67
CA ILE A 624 17.47 -15.63 -11.57
C ILE A 624 17.72 -14.22 -12.14
N LEU A 625 16.92 -13.25 -11.70
CA LEU A 625 17.11 -11.85 -12.05
C LEU A 625 17.72 -11.11 -10.88
N HIS A 626 18.89 -10.48 -11.07
CA HIS A 626 19.64 -9.80 -10.03
C HIS A 626 19.86 -8.33 -10.37
N LYS A 627 19.54 -7.41 -9.45
CA LYS A 627 19.94 -6.01 -9.53
C LYS A 627 21.19 -5.80 -8.67
N ASN A 628 22.33 -5.48 -9.30
CA ASN A 628 23.56 -5.18 -8.58
C ASN A 628 23.43 -3.82 -7.85
N PRO A 629 23.78 -3.71 -6.56
CA PRO A 629 23.71 -2.46 -5.79
C PRO A 629 24.49 -1.28 -6.41
N HIS A 630 25.47 -1.52 -7.28
CA HIS A 630 26.27 -0.48 -7.95
C HIS A 630 25.88 -0.25 -9.43
N SER A 631 24.79 -0.87 -9.90
CA SER A 631 24.30 -0.76 -11.28
C SER A 631 22.82 -0.36 -11.30
N SER A 632 22.45 0.57 -12.19
CA SER A 632 21.06 0.93 -12.46
C SER A 632 20.31 -0.10 -13.33
N LYS A 633 21.01 -1.14 -13.81
CA LYS A 633 20.48 -2.19 -14.68
C LYS A 633 20.35 -3.52 -13.94
N MET A 634 19.17 -4.15 -14.04
CA MET A 634 18.98 -5.57 -13.70
C MET A 634 19.67 -6.48 -14.72
N THR A 635 20.20 -7.60 -14.24
CA THR A 635 20.89 -8.63 -15.03
C THR A 635 20.21 -9.98 -14.84
N SER A 636 20.21 -10.82 -15.86
CA SER A 636 19.56 -12.13 -15.85
C SER A 636 20.56 -13.27 -16.01
N ALA A 637 20.26 -14.41 -15.39
CA ALA A 637 20.93 -15.68 -15.65
C ALA A 637 19.91 -16.83 -15.65
N GLU A 638 20.09 -17.80 -16.54
CA GLU A 638 19.40 -19.11 -16.46
C GLU A 638 20.20 -20.03 -15.53
N GLY A 639 19.56 -20.53 -14.47
CA GLY A 639 20.12 -21.57 -13.61
C GLY A 639 19.43 -22.92 -13.83
N VAL A 640 20.20 -24.01 -13.86
CA VAL A 640 19.68 -25.38 -13.81
C VAL A 640 19.92 -25.95 -12.42
N THR A 641 18.87 -26.24 -11.66
CA THR A 641 18.99 -27.00 -10.41
C THR A 641 18.70 -28.48 -10.68
N GLY A 642 19.72 -29.32 -10.46
CA GLY A 642 19.66 -30.78 -10.60
C GLY A 642 21.05 -31.43 -10.57
N LEU A 643 21.27 -32.37 -9.64
CA LEU A 643 22.50 -33.15 -9.49
C LEU A 643 22.78 -33.99 -10.76
N ASP A 644 23.82 -33.65 -11.52
CA ASP A 644 24.45 -34.58 -12.45
C ASP A 644 25.56 -35.35 -11.72
N LYS A 645 25.32 -36.64 -11.43
CA LYS A 645 26.43 -37.60 -11.27
C LYS A 645 26.91 -38.00 -12.67
N LYS A 646 28.21 -37.75 -12.90
CA LYS A 646 29.09 -38.20 -14.00
C LYS A 646 29.28 -37.21 -15.17
N GLN A 647 30.31 -36.40 -15.04
CA GLN A 647 31.32 -36.29 -16.11
C GLN A 647 32.64 -36.84 -15.57
N LYS A 648 33.25 -37.76 -16.34
CA LYS A 648 34.59 -38.29 -16.08
C LYS A 648 35.62 -37.22 -16.50
N SER A 649 36.37 -36.68 -15.55
CA SER A 649 37.78 -36.31 -15.73
C SER A 649 38.52 -36.53 -14.41
N GLN A 650 39.80 -36.89 -14.51
CA GLN A 650 40.57 -37.68 -13.54
C GLN A 650 41.08 -36.90 -12.30
N HIS A 651 41.31 -37.68 -11.22
CA HIS A 651 42.00 -37.38 -9.94
C HIS A 651 41.24 -36.45 -8.96
N ALA A 652 41.02 -36.72 -7.67
CA ALA A 652 41.46 -37.76 -6.73
C ALA A 652 40.35 -38.05 -5.70
N SER A 653 40.44 -39.19 -5.03
CA SER A 653 39.47 -39.80 -4.12
C SER A 653 39.11 -39.00 -2.88
N VAL A 654 37.81 -38.88 -2.55
CA VAL A 654 37.32 -38.70 -1.17
C VAL A 654 36.11 -39.61 -0.96
N ASN A 655 36.17 -40.40 0.11
CA ASN A 655 35.23 -41.46 0.47
C ASN A 655 33.81 -40.93 0.79
N SER A 656 32.83 -41.78 0.53
CA SER A 656 31.41 -41.59 0.82
C SER A 656 31.11 -41.48 2.31
N ILE A 657 30.42 -40.42 2.73
CA ILE A 657 29.71 -40.33 4.01
C ILE A 657 28.30 -39.79 3.76
N THR A 658 27.30 -40.53 4.19
CA THR A 658 25.86 -40.20 4.18
C THR A 658 25.52 -39.30 5.37
N ASN A 659 25.11 -38.05 5.13
CA ASN A 659 24.32 -37.24 6.07
C ASN A 659 23.71 -36.00 5.39
N ASP A 660 22.43 -35.71 5.66
CA ASP A 660 21.66 -34.63 5.04
C ASP A 660 22.18 -33.21 5.37
N ALA A 661 22.95 -33.04 6.44
CA ALA A 661 23.56 -31.75 6.83
C ALA A 661 24.65 -31.24 5.86
N ASN A 662 25.22 -32.10 5.00
CA ASN A 662 26.24 -31.69 4.02
C ASN A 662 25.66 -31.24 2.67
N LYS A 663 24.34 -31.39 2.45
CA LYS A 663 23.69 -30.92 1.21
C LYS A 663 23.63 -29.40 1.13
N ASP A 664 23.36 -28.74 2.25
CA ASP A 664 23.33 -27.28 2.33
C ASP A 664 24.75 -26.70 2.27
N LEU A 665 25.75 -27.40 2.84
CA LEU A 665 27.16 -27.01 2.75
C LEU A 665 27.68 -27.07 1.31
N LEU A 666 27.33 -28.12 0.55
CA LEU A 666 27.65 -28.26 -0.87
C LEU A 666 26.94 -27.21 -1.74
N LEU A 667 25.71 -26.83 -1.40
CA LEU A 667 24.98 -25.75 -2.07
C LEU A 667 25.64 -24.39 -1.81
N ILE A 668 26.07 -24.15 -0.57
CA ILE A 668 26.82 -22.95 -0.17
C ILE A 668 28.18 -22.90 -0.84
N GLU A 669 28.90 -24.01 -0.97
CA GLU A 669 30.17 -24.09 -1.71
C GLU A 669 29.99 -23.86 -3.21
N LEU A 670 28.90 -24.33 -3.81
CA LEU A 670 28.56 -24.08 -5.22
C LEU A 670 28.18 -22.62 -5.46
N VAL A 671 27.39 -22.03 -4.57
CA VAL A 671 27.02 -20.62 -4.61
C VAL A 671 28.25 -19.74 -4.37
N ASN A 672 29.11 -20.09 -3.41
CA ASN A 672 30.36 -19.38 -3.17
C ASN A 672 31.32 -19.53 -4.35
N GLY A 673 31.44 -20.71 -4.97
CA GLY A 673 32.24 -20.91 -6.18
C GLY A 673 31.71 -20.09 -7.37
N PHE A 674 30.39 -19.99 -7.52
CA PHE A 674 29.76 -19.19 -8.57
C PHE A 674 29.92 -17.68 -8.33
N VAL A 675 29.76 -17.23 -7.08
CA VAL A 675 30.00 -15.84 -6.67
C VAL A 675 31.46 -15.47 -6.83
N GLN A 676 32.39 -16.36 -6.46
CA GLN A 676 33.84 -16.18 -6.67
C GLN A 676 34.18 -16.10 -8.15
N GLU A 677 33.59 -16.91 -9.02
CA GLU A 677 33.83 -16.84 -10.47
C GLU A 677 33.21 -15.59 -11.11
N ILE A 678 32.07 -15.10 -10.61
CA ILE A 678 31.50 -13.81 -11.02
C ILE A 678 32.38 -12.65 -10.56
N LEU A 679 32.88 -12.68 -9.32
CA LEU A 679 33.84 -11.70 -8.81
C LEU A 679 35.14 -11.76 -9.61
N ARG A 680 35.64 -12.95 -9.95
CA ARG A 680 36.86 -13.15 -10.75
C ARG A 680 36.68 -12.60 -12.17
N LYS A 681 35.54 -12.86 -12.81
CA LYS A 681 35.20 -12.29 -14.14
C LYS A 681 34.94 -10.79 -14.09
N GLY A 682 34.34 -10.29 -13.01
CA GLY A 682 34.16 -8.86 -12.75
C GLY A 682 35.47 -8.13 -12.54
N ILE A 683 36.39 -8.71 -11.76
CA ILE A 683 37.76 -8.21 -11.55
C ILE A 683 38.56 -8.29 -12.84
N ALA A 684 38.45 -9.37 -13.62
CA ALA A 684 39.12 -9.49 -14.92
C ALA A 684 38.66 -8.41 -15.90
N LYS A 685 37.35 -8.14 -15.96
CA LYS A 685 36.78 -7.06 -16.77
C LYS A 685 37.20 -5.67 -16.27
N TYR A 686 37.22 -5.46 -14.96
CA TYR A 686 37.72 -4.23 -14.35
C TYR A 686 39.22 -4.02 -14.64
N GLN A 687 40.01 -5.10 -14.67
CA GLN A 687 41.43 -5.06 -15.02
C GLN A 687 41.64 -4.79 -16.52
N GLU A 688 40.81 -5.35 -17.40
CA GLU A 688 40.77 -4.99 -18.83
C GLU A 688 40.42 -3.52 -19.04
N ASP A 689 39.41 -3.00 -18.33
CA ASP A 689 39.00 -1.60 -18.41
C ASP A 689 40.10 -0.65 -17.89
N ILE A 690 40.82 -1.04 -16.83
CA ILE A 690 42.02 -0.31 -16.35
C ILE A 690 43.16 -0.37 -17.37
N ASN A 691 43.40 -1.53 -17.98
CA ASN A 691 44.46 -1.71 -18.98
C ASN A 691 44.15 -0.96 -20.28
N ALA A 692 42.87 -0.82 -20.64
CA ALA A 692 42.38 -0.03 -21.77
C ALA A 692 42.49 1.49 -21.50
N GLN A 693 42.46 1.91 -20.24
CA GLN A 693 42.60 3.31 -19.82
C GLN A 693 44.06 3.76 -19.60
N ARG A 694 45.06 2.86 -19.73
CA ARG A 694 46.48 3.28 -19.69
C ARG A 694 46.87 3.94 -21.03
N PRO A 695 47.28 5.22 -21.04
CA PRO A 695 47.80 5.84 -22.25
C PRO A 695 49.11 5.16 -22.66
N LYS A 696 49.21 4.75 -23.93
CA LYS A 696 50.48 4.35 -24.56
C LYS A 696 51.41 5.57 -24.65
N VAL A 697 52.09 5.89 -23.55
CA VAL A 697 53.15 6.90 -23.54
C VAL A 697 54.41 6.25 -24.12
N LYS A 698 54.67 6.52 -25.40
CA LYS A 698 56.00 6.38 -25.98
C LYS A 698 56.90 7.43 -25.31
N TRP A 699 57.96 6.97 -24.66
CA TRP A 699 59.03 7.83 -24.18
C TRP A 699 59.79 8.42 -25.37
N SER A 700 59.88 9.74 -25.41
CA SER A 700 60.97 10.45 -26.10
C SER A 700 61.57 11.46 -25.11
N ILE A 701 62.86 11.32 -24.87
CA ILE A 701 63.68 12.05 -23.90
C ILE A 701 64.05 13.43 -24.45
N SER A 702 63.81 14.50 -23.68
CA SER A 702 64.67 15.70 -23.54
C SER A 702 64.04 16.63 -22.48
N ALA A 703 64.53 16.67 -21.24
CA ALA A 703 65.63 17.51 -20.73
C ALA A 703 65.14 18.84 -20.11
N VAL A 704 65.82 19.21 -19.00
CA VAL A 704 65.96 20.54 -18.38
C VAL A 704 65.05 20.87 -17.16
N THR A 705 65.59 20.56 -15.96
CA THR A 705 65.78 21.39 -14.72
C THR A 705 64.70 22.43 -14.33
N SER A 706 64.30 22.67 -13.07
CA SER A 706 65.02 22.68 -11.79
C SER A 706 64.07 22.87 -10.57
N PHE A 707 64.33 22.10 -9.51
CA PHE A 707 64.35 22.43 -8.06
C PHE A 707 64.00 23.86 -7.56
N HIS A 708 63.12 23.94 -6.53
CA HIS A 708 63.30 24.52 -5.17
C HIS A 708 61.96 24.38 -4.40
N ALA A 709 61.79 23.55 -3.37
CA ALA A 709 62.32 23.55 -1.98
C ALA A 709 61.42 24.30 -0.95
N THR A 710 60.83 23.52 -0.03
CA THR A 710 60.65 23.74 1.45
C THR A 710 59.84 24.95 1.96
N ASN A 711 59.13 24.99 3.11
CA ASN A 711 58.80 24.12 4.25
C ASN A 711 57.60 24.80 4.97
N VAL A 712 56.61 24.07 5.49
CA VAL A 712 56.30 23.82 6.93
C VAL A 712 56.34 25.05 7.86
N GLU A 713 55.18 25.44 8.44
CA GLU A 713 54.89 25.47 9.90
C GLU A 713 53.54 26.16 10.22
N LYS A 714 52.81 25.57 11.18
CA LYS A 714 51.75 26.14 12.06
C LYS A 714 52.42 26.39 13.44
N PRO A 715 51.80 26.97 14.50
CA PRO A 715 50.42 27.49 14.71
C PRO A 715 50.39 28.85 15.47
N ASP A 716 49.20 29.42 15.77
CA ASP A 716 48.73 29.68 17.16
C ASP A 716 47.51 30.60 17.26
N ALA A 717 46.80 30.42 18.39
CA ALA A 717 45.53 31.01 18.78
C ALA A 717 45.68 32.29 19.61
N ALA A 718 44.67 33.18 19.57
CA ALA A 718 43.93 33.74 20.73
C ALA A 718 43.39 35.17 20.52
N LYS A 719 42.15 35.39 21.02
CA LYS A 719 41.57 36.63 21.60
C LYS A 719 41.32 37.84 20.67
N MET A 720 40.38 38.76 20.90
CA MET A 720 39.14 38.94 21.68
C MET A 720 38.64 40.37 21.29
N ASP A 721 37.34 40.64 21.49
CA ASP A 721 36.70 41.96 21.64
C ASP A 721 36.38 42.90 20.45
N ALA A 722 35.07 42.93 20.18
CA ALA A 722 34.12 44.02 20.46
C ALA A 722 34.12 45.37 19.67
N SER A 723 32.88 45.72 19.32
CA SER A 723 32.22 47.04 19.24
C SER A 723 32.63 48.06 18.18
N LYS A 724 31.67 48.37 17.29
CA LYS A 724 31.19 49.74 17.04
C LYS A 724 29.84 49.76 16.31
N GLU A 725 28.83 50.30 16.98
CA GLU A 725 27.62 50.87 16.41
C GLU A 725 27.94 52.19 15.69
N VAL A 726 27.26 52.48 14.58
CA VAL A 726 26.81 53.83 14.21
C VAL A 726 25.44 53.72 13.53
N GLN A 727 24.48 54.46 14.09
CA GLN A 727 23.12 54.70 13.60
C GLN A 727 23.10 55.60 12.35
N THR A 728 22.11 55.44 11.48
CA THR A 728 21.21 56.56 11.09
C THR A 728 19.92 56.03 10.47
N THR A 729 18.83 56.66 10.89
CA THR A 729 17.41 56.51 10.53
C THR A 729 17.06 57.21 9.22
N ALA A 730 16.13 56.64 8.43
CA ALA A 730 15.11 57.39 7.70
C ALA A 730 14.01 56.44 7.17
N ASP A 731 12.77 56.71 7.57
CA ASP A 731 11.53 56.15 7.03
C ASP A 731 11.32 56.53 5.56
N CYS A 732 10.76 55.61 4.76
CA CYS A 732 9.75 55.89 3.73
C CYS A 732 9.14 54.58 3.19
N SER A 733 7.82 54.49 3.36
CA SER A 733 6.79 53.78 2.55
C SER A 733 7.21 53.02 1.28
N GLY A 734 6.66 51.80 1.12
CA GLY A 734 6.45 51.18 -0.19
C GLY A 734 6.67 49.67 -0.21
N GLU A 735 5.67 48.93 -0.66
CA GLU A 735 5.64 47.48 -0.90
C GLU A 735 6.87 46.95 -1.68
N PRO A 736 7.39 45.73 -1.41
CA PRO A 736 8.33 45.07 -2.31
C PRO A 736 7.62 44.12 -3.26
N ASN A 737 7.68 44.49 -4.54
CA ASN A 737 7.38 43.66 -5.69
C ASN A 737 8.23 42.38 -5.74
N ALA A 738 7.59 41.32 -6.22
CA ALA A 738 8.19 40.10 -6.72
C ALA A 738 9.21 40.38 -7.82
N TYR A 739 10.41 39.78 -7.73
CA TYR A 739 11.20 39.21 -8.84
C TYR A 739 12.61 38.89 -8.32
N ARG A 740 12.87 37.62 -7.96
CA ARG A 740 14.20 36.98 -8.02
C ARG A 740 14.10 35.54 -7.52
N ARG A 741 13.73 34.63 -8.42
CA ARG A 741 14.06 33.19 -8.36
C ARG A 741 13.77 32.57 -9.73
N SER A 742 14.64 32.86 -10.69
CA SER A 742 14.73 32.14 -11.96
C SER A 742 16.15 32.26 -12.50
N LYS A 743 17.01 31.31 -12.10
CA LYS A 743 18.15 30.79 -12.86
C LYS A 743 18.93 29.83 -11.97
N LEU A 744 18.55 28.56 -11.99
CA LEU A 744 19.50 27.43 -12.03
C LEU A 744 18.71 26.15 -12.35
N CYS A 745 18.07 26.14 -13.51
CA CYS A 745 17.71 24.94 -14.24
C CYS A 745 18.39 25.06 -15.60
N GLN A 746 19.67 24.72 -15.63
CA GLN A 746 20.39 24.26 -16.81
C GLN A 746 21.54 23.44 -16.27
N ILE A 747 21.48 22.13 -16.54
CA ILE A 747 22.31 21.04 -15.99
C ILE A 747 21.82 20.50 -14.64
N LEU A 748 20.72 19.74 -14.65
CA LEU A 748 20.58 18.37 -14.12
C LEU A 748 19.15 17.86 -14.32
#